data_AF-A0A7J2SHB0-F1
#
_entry.id   AF-A0A7J2SHB0-F1
#
_cell.length_a   1.000
_cell.length_b   1.000
_cell.length_c   1.000
_cell.angle_alpha   90.00
_cell.angle_beta   90.00
_cell.angle_gamma   90.00
#
_symmetry.space_group_name_H-M   'P 1'
#
loop_
_entity.id
_entity.type
_entity.pdbx_description
1 polymer ?
#
loop_
_entity_poly.entity_id
_entity_poly.type
_entity_poly.pdbx_seq_one_letter_code
_entity_poly.pdbx_strand_id
1 'polypeptide(L)'
;MDKKKFALLVALAVSMPLFTGCVEKFEEVSGFSMETIDKIDSEREESAIPVVVSKGNPFYALIATPVALYYDEDGEHVNALLVENFKNPSKAVERFKNFYSASYKEIRGGTPENVSIEFSKIWKKSEAALLIEDNQHGYELGVTATPIASYLNIPVFVTNDTNNIRSILKKLGVKYTFICGNLEGHAMTWRFEDEEEINDFMIDLLKNKFGEIDYVTITNPLDVTNVNVLNETYYEFQNVTASADILPAQLLNIIFGGIAGLNDGLFGINTFTIPEDYKYARLSIDLINDNSEYVSELGDDLIMLIYSPDDEAYVYTSTSAGIPEVENGDIVVDKIHYETIIYNKPGTYTAQILARRVSTPNGQYTLKIRVQKVDSPLQPLMNNLSSMAPYLTAYHRGVILSSPDFAFAGNESIDVEGVVYASTNEDLVEPCNKHVMKIHEKLNSMLAKIANISADDTEALWEHYKDNPINIAIMADPTMVPMYYYYNPDSDFIGGIQLPSDFIYGDIDPKPNDVENNTYTYYPFQENAVGRITGYDAEDCSALIARTVFYNEIIQQLGEWKNNATVQTGAGLEFQWIPLITPLTNMLTGGHEPTKWPTGESFFINLRLASDMEKGGFNVHRTHLLPSQREGFEDLAKYTSRLNIPFPNFIEFISGERNVKGGKYQQNSNLIFVFNHGIYFLYESGDVLLDSRGFPPITWLSRFLGPL
;
A
#
# COMPACT_ATOMS: atom_id res chain seq x y z
N MET A 1 81.56 -6.40 -1.45
CA MET A 1 80.71 -5.87 -0.37
C MET A 1 81.20 -6.45 0.95
N ASP A 2 81.51 -5.60 1.93
CA ASP A 2 82.13 -5.97 3.21
C ASP A 2 81.21 -6.89 4.04
N LYS A 3 81.76 -7.89 4.74
CA LYS A 3 80.98 -8.92 5.49
C LYS A 3 80.04 -8.29 6.53
N LYS A 4 80.41 -7.11 7.05
CA LYS A 4 79.53 -6.32 7.95
C LYS A 4 78.30 -5.73 7.25
N LYS A 5 78.40 -5.35 5.96
CA LYS A 5 77.28 -4.83 5.18
C LYS A 5 76.30 -5.94 4.74
N PHE A 6 76.81 -7.14 4.47
CA PHE A 6 75.95 -8.30 4.17
C PHE A 6 75.17 -8.77 5.40
N ALA A 7 75.81 -8.83 6.58
CA ALA A 7 75.14 -9.16 7.84
C ALA A 7 74.05 -8.12 8.21
N LEU A 8 74.30 -6.83 7.96
CA LEU A 8 73.31 -5.78 8.19
C LEU A 8 72.11 -5.87 7.23
N LEU A 9 72.34 -6.22 5.96
CA LEU A 9 71.29 -6.42 4.95
C LEU A 9 70.46 -7.67 5.22
N VAL A 10 71.08 -8.76 5.69
CA VAL A 10 70.37 -9.98 6.11
C VAL A 10 69.58 -9.74 7.40
N ALA A 11 70.12 -8.98 8.36
CA ALA A 11 69.38 -8.59 9.55
C ALA A 11 68.18 -7.68 9.21
N LEU A 12 68.35 -6.73 8.29
CA LEU A 12 67.27 -5.88 7.77
C LEU A 12 66.22 -6.68 6.98
N ALA A 13 66.64 -7.67 6.19
CA ALA A 13 65.73 -8.54 5.43
C ALA A 13 64.97 -9.55 6.31
N VAL A 14 65.55 -9.98 7.44
CA VAL A 14 64.88 -10.84 8.43
C VAL A 14 64.00 -10.02 9.39
N SER A 15 64.27 -8.72 9.57
CA SER A 15 63.39 -7.80 10.32
C SER A 15 62.30 -7.12 9.46
N MET A 16 62.39 -7.15 8.12
CA MET A 16 61.38 -6.56 7.24
C MET A 16 59.98 -7.21 7.34
N PRO A 17 59.82 -8.53 7.58
CA PRO A 17 58.50 -9.13 7.83
C PRO A 17 57.87 -8.72 9.17
N LEU A 18 58.64 -8.07 10.07
CA LEU A 18 58.12 -7.54 11.34
C LEU A 18 57.62 -6.09 11.20
N PHE A 19 57.80 -5.44 10.04
CA PHE A 19 57.38 -4.06 9.77
C PHE A 19 56.46 -3.92 8.54
N THR A 20 56.12 -5.01 7.85
CA THR A 20 54.96 -5.05 6.96
C THR A 20 53.74 -5.34 7.82
N GLY A 21 52.78 -4.42 7.84
CA GLY A 21 51.60 -4.45 8.72
C GLY A 21 50.98 -5.83 8.86
N CYS A 22 50.54 -6.15 10.08
CA CYS A 22 49.71 -7.33 10.34
C CYS A 22 48.53 -7.31 9.35
N VAL A 23 48.63 -8.10 8.29
CA VAL A 23 47.47 -8.43 7.46
C VAL A 23 46.61 -9.29 8.38
N GLU A 24 45.62 -8.65 9.00
CA GLU A 24 44.63 -9.37 9.81
C GLU A 24 43.95 -10.40 8.92
N LYS A 25 44.18 -11.67 9.23
CA LYS A 25 43.52 -12.77 8.52
C LYS A 25 42.12 -12.94 9.13
N PHE A 26 41.10 -12.82 8.30
CA PHE A 26 39.77 -13.37 8.57
C PHE A 26 39.66 -14.74 7.88
N GLU A 27 38.72 -15.56 8.35
CA GLU A 27 38.39 -16.87 7.79
C GLU A 27 36.96 -16.83 7.26
N GLU A 28 36.80 -16.95 5.95
CA GLU A 28 35.49 -17.05 5.30
C GLU A 28 35.04 -18.51 5.29
N VAL A 29 33.82 -18.76 5.73
CA VAL A 29 33.19 -20.08 5.86
C VAL A 29 31.88 -20.11 5.07
N SER A 30 31.43 -21.31 4.70
CA SER A 30 30.18 -21.51 3.96
C SER A 30 28.94 -21.66 4.85
N GLY A 31 29.04 -21.31 6.13
CA GLY A 31 28.01 -21.59 7.11
C GLY A 31 28.51 -21.70 8.54
N PHE A 32 27.63 -21.42 9.50
CA PHE A 32 27.85 -21.72 10.92
C PHE A 32 26.92 -22.85 11.37
N SER A 33 27.44 -23.79 12.16
CA SER A 33 26.60 -24.82 12.79
C SER A 33 25.68 -24.21 13.84
N MET A 34 24.48 -24.75 14.03
CA MET A 34 23.57 -24.28 15.09
C MET A 34 24.19 -24.38 16.49
N GLU A 35 25.07 -25.35 16.75
CA GLU A 35 25.82 -25.41 18.02
C GLU A 35 26.75 -24.20 18.22
N THR A 36 27.29 -23.63 17.13
CA THR A 36 28.05 -22.38 17.17
C THR A 36 27.13 -21.20 17.44
N ILE A 37 25.98 -21.16 16.75
CA ILE A 37 24.98 -20.09 16.86
C ILE A 37 24.38 -20.02 18.27
N ASP A 38 24.03 -21.15 18.86
CA ASP A 38 23.46 -21.26 20.21
C ASP A 38 24.42 -20.78 21.31
N LYS A 39 25.72 -20.68 21.00
CA LYS A 39 26.76 -20.18 21.90
C LYS A 39 27.07 -18.69 21.69
N ILE A 40 26.45 -18.03 20.71
CA ILE A 40 26.61 -16.59 20.52
C ILE A 40 25.99 -15.88 21.73
N ASP A 41 26.80 -15.06 22.37
CA ASP A 41 26.46 -14.32 23.57
C ASP A 41 26.64 -12.81 23.34
N SER A 42 25.65 -12.05 23.79
CA SER A 42 25.60 -10.59 23.65
C SER A 42 25.10 -9.97 24.95
N GLU A 43 25.79 -8.91 25.41
CA GLU A 43 25.43 -8.14 26.60
C GLU A 43 25.09 -6.71 26.17
N ARG A 44 23.88 -6.23 26.53
CA ARG A 44 23.42 -4.88 26.24
C ARG A 44 23.58 -3.95 27.46
N GLU A 45 23.87 -2.69 27.20
CA GLU A 45 23.80 -1.60 28.18
C GLU A 45 22.35 -1.13 28.41
N GLU A 46 21.50 -1.26 27.39
CA GLU A 46 20.09 -0.83 27.42
C GLU A 46 19.18 -1.91 26.81
N SER A 47 17.98 -2.08 27.38
CA SER A 47 16.92 -2.92 26.79
C SER A 47 16.38 -2.29 25.49
N ALA A 48 15.30 -2.83 24.93
CA ALA A 48 14.68 -2.31 23.73
C ALA A 48 14.23 -0.87 23.97
N ILE A 49 14.54 0.06 23.06
CA ILE A 49 14.18 1.48 23.22
C ILE A 49 13.24 1.94 22.09
N PRO A 50 12.32 2.89 22.35
CA PRO A 50 11.52 3.50 21.29
C PRO A 50 12.40 4.33 20.35
N VAL A 51 12.30 4.11 19.04
CA VAL A 51 13.11 4.78 18.01
C VAL A 51 12.21 5.43 16.95
N VAL A 52 12.59 6.64 16.52
CA VAL A 52 12.04 7.28 15.32
C VAL A 52 13.18 7.54 14.36
N VAL A 53 13.12 6.99 13.16
CA VAL A 53 14.12 7.18 12.12
C VAL A 53 13.60 8.02 10.98
N SER A 54 14.48 8.78 10.33
CA SER A 54 14.12 9.61 9.18
C SER A 54 13.76 8.75 7.99
N LYS A 55 12.65 9.08 7.32
CA LYS A 55 12.25 8.40 6.08
C LYS A 55 13.19 8.63 4.89
N GLY A 56 14.17 9.54 5.03
CA GLY A 56 15.12 9.88 3.98
C GLY A 56 16.15 8.80 3.66
N ASN A 57 16.28 7.75 4.48
CA ASN A 57 17.15 6.61 4.18
C ASN A 57 16.57 5.29 4.72
N PRO A 58 16.33 4.29 3.87
CA PRO A 58 15.67 3.04 4.27
C PRO A 58 16.54 2.14 5.17
N PHE A 59 17.87 2.29 5.16
CA PHE A 59 18.76 1.50 6.04
C PHE A 59 18.55 1.82 7.52
N TYR A 60 18.04 3.01 7.86
CA TYR A 60 17.88 3.36 9.27
C TYR A 60 16.89 2.43 9.99
N ALA A 61 15.84 1.99 9.31
CA ALA A 61 14.88 1.05 9.88
C ALA A 61 15.51 -0.34 10.11
N LEU A 62 16.34 -0.82 9.17
CA LEU A 62 17.10 -2.07 9.33
C LEU A 62 18.04 -2.00 10.54
N ILE A 63 18.81 -0.91 10.67
CA ILE A 63 19.72 -0.70 11.80
C ILE A 63 18.95 -0.62 13.13
N ALA A 64 17.80 0.07 13.13
CA ALA A 64 16.99 0.28 14.33
C ALA A 64 16.16 -0.95 14.74
N THR A 65 15.96 -1.93 13.86
CA THR A 65 15.17 -3.13 14.15
C THR A 65 15.69 -3.89 15.38
N PRO A 66 16.97 -4.33 15.46
CA PRO A 66 17.51 -5.01 16.66
C PRO A 66 17.70 -4.08 17.88
N VAL A 67 17.52 -2.78 17.69
CA VAL A 67 17.52 -1.77 18.77
C VAL A 67 16.16 -1.70 19.45
N ALA A 68 15.09 -1.73 18.64
CA ALA A 68 13.71 -1.65 19.08
C ALA A 68 13.11 -3.03 19.41
N LEU A 69 13.69 -4.11 18.90
CA LEU A 69 13.18 -5.46 19.08
C LEU A 69 14.32 -6.49 19.11
N TYR A 70 14.43 -7.28 20.17
CA TYR A 70 15.40 -8.37 20.23
C TYR A 70 14.94 -9.50 21.16
N TYR A 71 15.67 -10.62 21.10
CA TYR A 71 15.45 -11.79 21.94
C TYR A 71 16.69 -12.15 22.76
N ASP A 72 16.50 -12.47 24.03
CA ASP A 72 17.53 -13.03 24.92
C ASP A 72 16.97 -14.19 25.76
N GLU A 73 17.67 -14.57 26.85
CA GLU A 73 17.22 -15.63 27.76
C GLU A 73 15.91 -15.32 28.49
N ASP A 74 15.59 -14.03 28.68
CA ASP A 74 14.34 -13.58 29.33
C ASP A 74 13.16 -13.53 28.34
N GLY A 75 13.42 -13.66 27.04
CA GLY A 75 12.43 -13.74 25.98
C GLY A 75 12.48 -12.54 25.03
N GLU A 76 11.29 -12.13 24.57
CA GLU A 76 11.14 -11.00 23.65
C GLU A 76 11.18 -9.66 24.39
N HIS A 77 11.93 -8.70 23.83
CA HIS A 77 11.93 -7.30 24.25
C HIS A 77 11.55 -6.43 23.07
N VAL A 78 10.43 -5.71 23.15
CA VAL A 78 9.87 -4.92 22.03
C VAL A 78 9.57 -3.48 22.46
N ASN A 79 9.84 -2.54 21.56
CA ASN A 79 9.51 -1.12 21.68
C ASN A 79 9.23 -0.52 20.30
N ALA A 80 8.56 0.63 20.28
CA ALA A 80 8.09 1.24 19.02
C ALA A 80 9.24 1.65 18.09
N LEU A 81 9.19 1.19 16.83
CA LEU A 81 9.99 1.68 15.72
C LEU A 81 9.10 2.43 14.73
N LEU A 82 9.39 3.72 14.55
CA LEU A 82 8.66 4.60 13.63
C LEU A 82 9.61 5.14 12.56
N VAL A 83 9.09 5.31 11.36
CA VAL A 83 9.71 6.05 10.27
C VAL A 83 8.97 7.39 10.15
N GLU A 84 9.68 8.50 10.02
CA GLU A 84 9.05 9.83 10.03
C GLU A 84 9.71 10.80 9.03
N ASN A 85 8.89 11.62 8.39
CA ASN A 85 9.32 12.87 7.77
C ASN A 85 9.36 13.97 8.83
N PHE A 86 10.52 14.20 9.44
CA PHE A 86 10.67 15.21 10.49
C PHE A 86 10.30 16.66 10.10
N LYS A 87 10.13 16.97 8.80
CA LYS A 87 9.67 18.30 8.34
C LYS A 87 8.16 18.41 8.27
N ASN A 88 7.48 17.33 7.91
CA ASN A 88 6.03 17.26 7.78
C ASN A 88 5.58 15.83 8.11
N PRO A 89 5.53 15.48 9.41
CA PRO A 89 5.18 14.15 9.84
C PRO A 89 3.78 13.75 9.37
N SER A 90 3.58 12.46 9.10
CA SER A 90 2.25 11.98 8.78
C SER A 90 1.33 12.03 10.01
N LYS A 91 0.04 12.28 9.77
CA LYS A 91 -0.98 12.25 10.83
C LYS A 91 -1.04 10.89 11.53
N ALA A 92 -0.67 9.80 10.86
CA ALA A 92 -0.67 8.47 11.45
C ALA A 92 0.40 8.35 12.55
N VAL A 93 1.62 8.81 12.27
CA VAL A 93 2.73 8.84 13.25
C VAL A 93 2.41 9.77 14.41
N GLU A 94 1.91 10.97 14.13
CA GLU A 94 1.51 11.93 15.18
C GLU A 94 0.43 11.33 16.11
N ARG A 95 -0.59 10.69 15.53
CA ARG A 95 -1.64 10.01 16.30
C ARG A 95 -1.08 8.89 17.17
N PHE A 96 -0.19 8.06 16.62
CA PHE A 96 0.44 6.99 17.41
C PHE A 96 1.21 7.57 18.60
N LYS A 97 2.08 8.56 18.39
CA LYS A 97 2.86 9.20 19.48
C LYS A 97 1.97 9.82 20.56
N ASN A 98 0.78 10.30 20.21
CA ASN A 98 -0.19 10.81 21.18
C ASN A 98 -0.78 9.72 22.07
N PHE A 99 -1.04 8.51 21.54
CA PHE A 99 -1.57 7.38 22.32
C PHE A 99 -0.47 6.57 23.03
N TYR A 100 0.74 6.54 22.47
CA TYR A 100 1.92 5.87 23.01
C TYR A 100 3.01 6.90 23.34
N SER A 101 2.86 7.53 24.50
CA SER A 101 3.80 8.54 24.99
C SER A 101 5.08 7.91 25.53
N ALA A 102 6.18 8.06 24.79
CA ALA A 102 7.50 7.55 25.15
C ALA A 102 8.61 8.56 24.84
N SER A 103 9.80 8.37 25.42
CA SER A 103 10.99 9.15 25.08
C SER A 103 11.70 8.50 23.89
N TYR A 104 11.38 8.95 22.68
CA TYR A 104 11.93 8.39 21.45
C TYR A 104 13.38 8.83 21.22
N LYS A 105 14.23 7.88 20.82
CA LYS A 105 15.53 8.19 20.23
C LYS A 105 15.33 8.53 18.75
N GLU A 106 15.62 9.77 18.38
CA GLU A 106 15.40 10.27 17.02
C GLU A 106 16.67 10.25 16.17
N ILE A 107 16.59 9.64 14.99
CA ILE A 107 17.65 9.69 13.96
C ILE A 107 17.15 10.53 12.79
N ARG A 108 17.51 11.82 12.80
CA ARG A 108 17.03 12.79 11.80
C ARG A 108 17.83 12.79 10.49
N GLY A 109 19.06 12.24 10.50
CA GLY A 109 19.95 12.15 9.34
C GLY A 109 21.35 11.65 9.72
N GLY A 110 22.26 11.59 8.75
CA GLY A 110 23.60 11.01 8.89
C GLY A 110 23.88 9.99 7.78
N THR A 111 25.08 9.41 7.72
CA THR A 111 25.29 8.22 6.87
C THR A 111 24.79 6.97 7.62
N PRO A 112 24.31 5.93 6.92
CA PRO A 112 23.98 4.64 7.55
C PRO A 112 25.13 4.09 8.41
N GLU A 113 26.38 4.28 7.96
CA GLU A 113 27.58 3.94 8.75
C GLU A 113 27.64 4.67 10.09
N ASN A 114 27.46 6.00 10.12
CA ASN A 114 27.52 6.74 11.38
C ASN A 114 26.35 6.39 12.32
N VAL A 115 25.16 6.16 11.76
CA VAL A 115 23.97 5.77 12.53
C VAL A 115 24.15 4.39 13.14
N SER A 116 24.65 3.41 12.37
CA SER A 116 24.93 2.06 12.88
C SER A 116 26.03 2.04 13.93
N ILE A 117 27.09 2.85 13.77
CA ILE A 117 28.10 3.06 14.81
C ILE A 117 27.49 3.65 16.07
N GLU A 118 26.57 4.62 15.96
CA GLU A 118 25.90 5.20 17.13
C GLU A 118 25.07 4.17 17.87
N PHE A 119 24.23 3.40 17.17
CA PHE A 119 23.38 2.38 17.78
C PHE A 119 24.17 1.18 18.31
N SER A 120 25.32 0.85 17.74
CA SER A 120 26.19 -0.23 18.27
C SER A 120 26.60 -0.02 19.74
N LYS A 121 26.54 1.22 20.25
CA LYS A 121 26.84 1.54 21.66
C LYS A 121 25.83 0.99 22.65
N ILE A 122 24.68 0.51 22.18
CA ILE A 122 23.69 -0.20 23.01
C ILE A 122 24.26 -1.55 23.47
N TRP A 123 25.20 -2.13 22.72
CA TRP A 123 25.87 -3.35 23.12
C TRP A 123 27.15 -3.02 23.90
N LYS A 124 27.29 -3.64 25.08
CA LYS A 124 28.53 -3.67 25.84
C LYS A 124 29.50 -4.69 25.25
N LYS A 125 28.96 -5.85 24.85
CA LYS A 125 29.66 -6.96 24.21
C LYS A 125 28.72 -7.62 23.20
N SER A 126 29.25 -8.06 22.06
CA SER A 126 28.52 -8.90 21.11
C SER A 126 29.51 -9.84 20.42
N GLU A 127 29.28 -11.16 20.50
CA GLU A 127 30.15 -12.14 19.84
C GLU A 127 29.89 -12.26 18.34
N ALA A 128 28.77 -11.72 17.85
CA ALA A 128 28.48 -11.64 16.43
C ALA A 128 28.04 -10.24 15.98
N ALA A 129 28.03 -10.00 14.68
CA ALA A 129 27.47 -8.80 14.07
C ALA A 129 26.95 -9.10 12.65
N LEU A 130 25.91 -8.39 12.24
CA LEU A 130 25.43 -8.38 10.85
C LEU A 130 26.01 -7.16 10.13
N LEU A 131 26.68 -7.37 9.02
CA LEU A 131 27.32 -6.32 8.20
C LEU A 131 26.58 -6.24 6.87
N ILE A 132 26.17 -5.04 6.49
CA ILE A 132 25.39 -4.78 5.29
C ILE A 132 26.14 -3.73 4.44
N GLU A 133 26.32 -4.00 3.16
CA GLU A 133 26.91 -3.03 2.22
C GLU A 133 25.95 -1.85 2.00
N ASP A 134 26.46 -0.61 2.00
CA ASP A 134 25.66 0.61 1.81
C ASP A 134 25.39 0.87 0.32
N ASN A 135 24.69 -0.08 -0.32
CA ASN A 135 24.24 -0.04 -1.70
C ASN A 135 22.94 -0.87 -1.90
N GLN A 136 22.39 -0.90 -3.11
CA GLN A 136 21.15 -1.61 -3.41
C GLN A 136 21.24 -3.13 -3.15
N HIS A 137 22.33 -3.79 -3.56
CA HIS A 137 22.48 -5.23 -3.37
C HIS A 137 22.62 -5.61 -1.88
N GLY A 138 23.35 -4.80 -1.10
CA GLY A 138 23.42 -4.93 0.36
C GLY A 138 22.05 -4.70 1.00
N TYR A 139 21.26 -3.74 0.50
CA TYR A 139 19.88 -3.52 0.97
C TYR A 139 18.97 -4.72 0.71
N GLU A 140 19.02 -5.29 -0.50
CA GLU A 140 18.23 -6.47 -0.91
C GLU A 140 18.42 -7.66 0.05
N LEU A 141 19.68 -8.04 0.29
CA LEU A 141 20.04 -9.10 1.24
C LEU A 141 19.78 -8.67 2.69
N GLY A 142 20.04 -7.40 3.01
CA GLY A 142 19.91 -6.82 4.34
C GLY A 142 18.48 -6.83 4.86
N VAL A 143 17.48 -6.58 4.00
CA VAL A 143 16.05 -6.70 4.36
C VAL A 143 15.76 -8.12 4.84
N THR A 144 16.21 -9.14 4.10
CA THR A 144 15.96 -10.55 4.45
C THR A 144 16.75 -11.00 5.68
N ALA A 145 17.98 -10.52 5.87
CA ALA A 145 18.87 -10.95 6.94
C ALA A 145 18.70 -10.20 8.27
N THR A 146 18.16 -8.97 8.27
CA THR A 146 18.06 -8.15 9.49
C THR A 146 17.33 -8.83 10.66
N PRO A 147 16.28 -9.66 10.47
CA PRO A 147 15.68 -10.42 11.56
C PRO A 147 16.69 -11.27 12.36
N ILE A 148 17.73 -11.83 11.72
CA ILE A 148 18.84 -12.54 12.39
C ILE A 148 19.41 -11.71 13.54
N ALA A 149 19.59 -10.40 13.30
CA ALA A 149 20.16 -9.50 14.29
C ALA A 149 19.29 -9.36 15.54
N SER A 150 17.96 -9.42 15.38
CA SER A 150 17.00 -9.38 16.49
C SER A 150 16.98 -10.71 17.25
N TYR A 151 16.95 -11.84 16.53
CA TYR A 151 16.91 -13.17 17.12
C TYR A 151 18.20 -13.56 17.85
N LEU A 152 19.35 -13.05 17.40
CA LEU A 152 20.65 -13.28 18.03
C LEU A 152 21.09 -12.14 18.96
N ASN A 153 20.30 -11.08 19.08
CA ASN A 153 20.65 -9.89 19.86
C ASN A 153 22.04 -9.32 19.48
N ILE A 154 22.27 -9.07 18.19
CA ILE A 154 23.56 -8.59 17.67
C ILE A 154 23.39 -7.25 16.95
N PRO A 155 24.43 -6.39 16.91
CA PRO A 155 24.37 -5.12 16.20
C PRO A 155 24.38 -5.32 14.69
N VAL A 156 23.70 -4.41 14.00
CA VAL A 156 23.77 -4.22 12.55
C VAL A 156 24.71 -3.08 12.24
N PHE A 157 25.66 -3.30 11.32
CA PHE A 157 26.53 -2.28 10.75
C PHE A 157 26.27 -2.13 9.26
N VAL A 158 26.07 -0.89 8.81
CA VAL A 158 25.95 -0.59 7.39
C VAL A 158 27.19 0.18 6.96
N THR A 159 27.97 -0.30 6.00
CA THR A 159 29.23 0.34 5.60
C THR A 159 29.62 -0.06 4.18
N ASN A 160 30.50 0.71 3.54
CA ASN A 160 31.17 0.32 2.30
C ASN A 160 32.63 -0.12 2.53
N ASP A 161 33.15 0.01 3.75
CA ASP A 161 34.51 -0.41 4.11
C ASP A 161 34.56 -0.88 5.57
N THR A 162 34.69 -2.20 5.75
CA THR A 162 34.81 -2.84 7.08
C THR A 162 35.92 -2.24 7.93
N ASN A 163 36.96 -1.63 7.34
CA ASN A 163 38.03 -0.97 8.09
C ASN A 163 37.54 0.20 8.95
N ASN A 164 36.48 0.90 8.54
CA ASN A 164 35.90 2.02 9.28
C ASN A 164 35.30 1.55 10.62
N ILE A 165 34.74 0.34 10.66
CA ILE A 165 34.09 -0.23 11.84
C ILE A 165 34.94 -1.27 12.57
N ARG A 166 36.08 -1.69 12.00
CA ARG A 166 36.94 -2.78 12.53
C ARG A 166 37.38 -2.57 13.98
N SER A 167 37.65 -1.33 14.37
CA SER A 167 38.00 -1.01 15.77
C SER A 167 36.84 -1.23 16.74
N ILE A 168 35.61 -0.98 16.29
CA ILE A 168 34.37 -1.14 17.06
C ILE A 168 34.05 -2.62 17.20
N LEU A 169 34.13 -3.39 16.11
CA LEU A 169 33.93 -4.85 16.12
C LEU A 169 34.86 -5.53 17.15
N LYS A 170 36.14 -5.14 17.18
CA LYS A 170 37.10 -5.64 18.19
C LYS A 170 36.74 -5.24 19.61
N LYS A 171 36.28 -3.99 19.80
CA LYS A 171 35.90 -3.48 21.12
C LYS A 171 34.69 -4.24 21.67
N LEU A 172 33.72 -4.58 20.81
CA LEU A 172 32.56 -5.38 21.15
C LEU A 172 32.88 -6.87 21.35
N GLY A 173 34.05 -7.32 20.88
CA GLY A 173 34.46 -8.72 20.99
C GLY A 173 33.85 -9.64 19.93
N VAL A 174 33.51 -9.09 18.76
CA VAL A 174 32.92 -9.83 17.64
C VAL A 174 33.88 -10.90 17.13
N LYS A 175 33.40 -12.15 17.11
CA LYS A 175 34.10 -13.35 16.61
C LYS A 175 33.49 -13.86 15.30
N TYR A 176 32.19 -13.62 15.11
CA TYR A 176 31.42 -14.08 13.96
C TYR A 176 30.79 -12.90 13.22
N THR A 177 30.85 -12.89 11.90
CA THR A 177 30.12 -11.89 11.10
C THR A 177 29.29 -12.54 10.02
N PHE A 178 28.04 -12.13 9.94
CA PHE A 178 27.18 -12.35 8.78
C PHE A 178 27.34 -11.17 7.83
N ILE A 179 27.50 -11.40 6.53
CA ILE A 179 27.69 -10.34 5.55
C ILE A 179 26.63 -10.40 4.45
N CYS A 180 25.99 -9.26 4.23
CA CYS A 180 25.11 -8.95 3.10
C CYS A 180 25.85 -8.00 2.14
N GLY A 181 26.21 -8.49 0.96
CA GLY A 181 26.96 -7.74 -0.06
C GLY A 181 28.47 -8.03 -0.06
N ASN A 182 29.24 -7.18 -0.73
CA ASN A 182 30.66 -7.43 -1.03
C ASN A 182 31.62 -6.68 -0.09
N LEU A 183 31.53 -6.98 1.21
CA LEU A 183 32.41 -6.41 2.24
C LEU A 183 33.55 -7.34 2.66
N GLU A 184 34.69 -6.79 3.07
CA GLU A 184 35.75 -7.58 3.71
C GLU A 184 35.27 -8.19 5.05
N GLY A 185 35.68 -9.43 5.33
CA GLY A 185 35.34 -10.14 6.55
C GLY A 185 35.98 -9.59 7.83
N HIS A 186 35.47 -10.07 8.96
CA HIS A 186 36.03 -9.87 10.30
C HIS A 186 35.99 -11.17 11.10
N ALA A 187 37.15 -11.60 11.60
CA ALA A 187 37.30 -12.86 12.34
C ALA A 187 36.77 -14.07 11.53
N MET A 188 35.73 -14.79 11.97
CA MET A 188 35.07 -15.83 11.18
C MET A 188 33.85 -15.24 10.48
N THR A 189 33.76 -15.39 9.17
CA THR A 189 32.78 -14.69 8.34
C THR A 189 31.98 -15.67 7.50
N TRP A 190 30.65 -15.54 7.55
CA TRP A 190 29.75 -16.15 6.59
C TRP A 190 29.11 -15.03 5.76
N ARG A 191 29.34 -15.07 4.45
CA ARG A 191 28.71 -14.17 3.49
C ARG A 191 27.56 -14.89 2.83
N PHE A 192 26.40 -14.25 2.83
CA PHE A 192 25.25 -14.74 2.08
C PHE A 192 25.41 -14.42 0.60
N GLU A 193 25.22 -15.42 -0.26
CA GLU A 193 25.24 -15.26 -1.70
C GLU A 193 23.91 -14.68 -2.22
N ASP A 194 22.78 -15.13 -1.66
CA ASP A 194 21.43 -14.76 -2.07
C ASP A 194 20.41 -14.84 -0.92
N GLU A 195 19.14 -14.50 -1.21
CA GLU A 195 18.04 -14.56 -0.25
C GLU A 195 17.63 -15.98 0.12
N GLU A 196 17.90 -16.99 -0.72
CA GLU A 196 17.57 -18.39 -0.43
C GLU A 196 18.47 -18.93 0.69
N GLU A 197 19.78 -18.64 0.64
CA GLU A 197 20.71 -19.01 1.69
C GLU A 197 20.35 -18.39 3.05
N ILE A 198 19.90 -17.13 3.05
CA ILE A 198 19.42 -16.44 4.25
C ILE A 198 18.17 -17.13 4.79
N ASN A 199 17.22 -17.48 3.92
CA ASN A 199 15.98 -18.13 4.31
C ASN A 199 16.20 -19.53 4.88
N ASP A 200 17.09 -20.32 4.29
CA ASP A 200 17.44 -21.64 4.80
C ASP A 200 18.09 -21.54 6.19
N PHE A 201 19.03 -20.61 6.37
CA PHE A 201 19.60 -20.32 7.69
C PHE A 201 18.55 -19.87 8.71
N MET A 202 17.66 -18.97 8.30
CA MET A 202 16.59 -18.43 9.14
C MET A 202 15.61 -19.51 9.60
N ILE A 203 15.20 -20.41 8.71
CA ILE A 203 14.31 -21.53 9.05
C ILE A 203 14.95 -22.43 10.11
N ASP A 204 16.23 -22.78 9.95
CA ASP A 204 16.94 -23.61 10.92
C ASP A 204 17.13 -22.89 12.27
N LEU A 205 17.47 -21.59 12.23
CA LEU A 205 17.62 -20.75 13.42
C LEU A 205 16.31 -20.69 14.23
N LEU A 206 15.18 -20.43 13.58
CA LEU A 206 13.89 -20.29 14.25
C LEU A 206 13.39 -21.63 14.78
N LYS A 207 13.54 -22.72 14.03
CA LYS A 207 13.21 -24.08 14.50
C LYS A 207 14.03 -24.48 15.72
N ASN A 208 15.32 -24.14 15.75
CA ASN A 208 16.16 -24.39 16.93
C ASN A 208 15.72 -23.51 18.12
N LYS A 209 15.54 -22.21 17.90
CA LYS A 209 15.36 -21.23 18.97
C LYS A 209 13.93 -21.19 19.53
N PHE A 210 12.92 -21.31 18.68
CA PHE A 210 11.51 -21.14 19.04
C PHE A 210 10.66 -22.40 18.83
N GLY A 211 11.14 -23.38 18.06
CA GLY A 211 10.47 -24.66 17.82
C GLY A 211 9.41 -24.64 16.72
N GLU A 212 8.92 -23.46 16.33
CA GLU A 212 7.91 -23.27 15.29
C GLU A 212 8.16 -21.98 14.48
N ILE A 213 7.54 -21.91 13.31
CA ILE A 213 7.52 -20.74 12.43
C ILE A 213 6.08 -20.59 11.94
N ASP A 214 5.39 -19.54 12.36
CA ASP A 214 3.98 -19.29 12.07
C ASP A 214 3.74 -17.95 11.33
N TYR A 215 4.82 -17.34 10.81
CA TYR A 215 4.75 -16.07 10.11
C TYR A 215 5.74 -15.96 8.94
N VAL A 216 5.25 -15.44 7.82
CA VAL A 216 6.02 -15.09 6.62
C VAL A 216 5.69 -13.67 6.18
N THR A 217 6.70 -12.88 5.86
CA THR A 217 6.51 -11.58 5.18
C THR A 217 7.03 -11.67 3.75
N ILE A 218 6.18 -11.32 2.77
CA ILE A 218 6.56 -11.14 1.37
C ILE A 218 6.82 -9.65 1.13
N THR A 219 7.96 -9.31 0.54
CA THR A 219 8.33 -7.92 0.24
C THR A 219 9.15 -7.82 -1.04
N ASN A 220 9.33 -6.60 -1.56
CA ASN A 220 10.23 -6.33 -2.66
C ASN A 220 11.16 -5.15 -2.30
N PRO A 221 12.49 -5.34 -2.33
CA PRO A 221 13.46 -4.32 -1.96
C PRO A 221 13.70 -3.26 -3.06
N LEU A 222 13.04 -3.35 -4.23
CA LEU A 222 13.08 -2.31 -5.26
C LEU A 222 12.19 -1.11 -4.94
N ASP A 223 11.35 -1.20 -3.91
CA ASP A 223 10.44 -0.14 -3.48
C ASP A 223 11.15 1.13 -2.94
N VAL A 224 12.46 1.08 -2.78
CA VAL A 224 13.33 2.24 -2.46
C VAL A 224 13.88 2.94 -3.71
N THR A 225 13.70 2.35 -4.89
CA THR A 225 14.23 2.86 -6.16
C THR A 225 13.11 3.52 -6.97
N ASN A 226 13.22 4.83 -7.18
CA ASN A 226 12.27 5.59 -8.01
C ASN A 226 12.75 5.66 -9.46
N VAL A 227 11.80 5.81 -10.40
CA VAL A 227 12.14 6.03 -11.82
C VAL A 227 12.78 7.41 -12.01
N ASN A 228 13.72 7.50 -12.96
CA ASN A 228 14.34 8.77 -13.30
C ASN A 228 13.59 9.46 -14.45
N VAL A 229 13.26 10.73 -14.26
CA VAL A 229 12.71 11.57 -15.34
C VAL A 229 13.87 12.00 -16.25
N LEU A 230 13.84 11.54 -17.50
CA LEU A 230 14.84 11.80 -18.52
C LEU A 230 14.53 13.06 -19.34
N ASN A 231 13.23 13.32 -19.56
CA ASN A 231 12.72 14.47 -20.29
C ASN A 231 11.27 14.75 -19.86
N GLU A 232 10.78 15.96 -20.04
CA GLU A 232 9.39 16.30 -19.74
C GLU A 232 8.80 17.32 -20.72
N THR A 233 7.51 17.18 -21.00
CA THR A 233 6.68 18.20 -21.64
C THR A 233 5.52 18.56 -20.72
N TYR A 234 5.10 19.82 -20.76
CA TYR A 234 4.09 20.37 -19.85
C TYR A 234 2.92 20.96 -20.65
N TYR A 235 1.72 20.63 -20.19
CA TYR A 235 0.46 21.15 -20.70
C TYR A 235 -0.34 21.72 -19.53
N GLU A 236 -0.94 22.89 -19.74
CA GLU A 236 -1.84 23.52 -18.78
C GLU A 236 -3.07 24.02 -19.51
N PHE A 237 -4.23 23.63 -19.00
CA PHE A 237 -5.53 23.99 -19.54
C PHE A 237 -6.33 24.65 -18.44
N GLN A 238 -6.97 25.76 -18.79
CA GLN A 238 -7.98 26.41 -17.97
C GLN A 238 -9.26 26.48 -18.81
N ASN A 239 -10.32 25.83 -18.34
CA ASN A 239 -11.55 25.71 -19.11
C ASN A 239 -12.78 25.73 -18.19
N VAL A 240 -13.97 25.80 -18.79
CA VAL A 240 -15.26 25.78 -18.11
C VAL A 240 -15.99 24.50 -18.48
N THR A 241 -16.69 23.90 -17.52
CA THR A 241 -17.60 22.78 -17.77
C THR A 241 -18.93 23.02 -17.06
N ALA A 242 -20.01 22.59 -17.71
CA ALA A 242 -21.36 22.61 -17.15
C ALA A 242 -21.51 21.52 -16.09
N SER A 243 -22.39 21.74 -15.12
CA SER A 243 -22.75 20.69 -14.14
C SER A 243 -23.56 19.58 -14.81
N ALA A 244 -23.17 18.34 -14.51
CA ALA A 244 -23.85 17.11 -14.93
C ALA A 244 -24.99 16.70 -13.99
N ASP A 245 -25.14 17.35 -12.83
CA ASP A 245 -26.22 17.03 -11.90
C ASP A 245 -27.58 17.31 -12.55
N ILE A 246 -28.50 16.36 -12.47
CA ILE A 246 -29.84 16.47 -13.07
C ILE A 246 -30.75 17.32 -12.16
N LEU A 247 -30.49 18.61 -12.18
CA LEU A 247 -31.22 19.65 -11.46
C LEU A 247 -32.00 20.52 -12.47
N PRO A 248 -33.09 21.20 -12.06
CA PRO A 248 -33.97 21.93 -12.99
C PRO A 248 -33.28 22.94 -13.92
N ALA A 249 -32.26 23.67 -13.46
CA ALA A 249 -31.49 24.58 -14.31
C ALA A 249 -30.58 23.82 -15.30
N GLN A 250 -30.00 22.70 -14.86
CA GLN A 250 -29.12 21.84 -15.64
C GLN A 250 -29.89 21.04 -16.71
N LEU A 251 -31.16 20.69 -16.47
CA LEU A 251 -32.03 20.06 -17.47
C LEU A 251 -32.18 20.96 -18.71
N LEU A 252 -32.21 22.29 -18.52
CA LEU A 252 -32.19 23.23 -19.65
C LEU A 252 -30.85 23.18 -20.37
N ASN A 253 -29.71 23.11 -19.65
CA ASN A 253 -28.38 22.98 -20.26
C ASN A 253 -28.20 21.66 -21.02
N ILE A 254 -28.70 20.54 -20.53
CA ILE A 254 -28.65 19.23 -21.21
C ILE A 254 -29.51 19.26 -22.48
N ILE A 255 -30.74 19.81 -22.40
CA ILE A 255 -31.65 19.91 -23.55
C ILE A 255 -31.12 20.88 -24.61
N PHE A 256 -30.60 22.05 -24.23
CA PHE A 256 -30.10 23.05 -25.18
C PHE A 256 -28.64 22.83 -25.63
N GLY A 257 -27.81 22.21 -24.79
CA GLY A 257 -26.42 21.85 -25.08
C GLY A 257 -26.32 20.60 -25.96
N GLY A 258 -27.08 19.54 -25.66
CA GLY A 258 -27.03 18.26 -26.38
C GLY A 258 -27.81 18.24 -27.70
N ILE A 259 -28.92 18.97 -27.81
CA ILE A 259 -29.80 18.92 -29.01
C ILE A 259 -29.59 20.12 -29.94
N ALA A 260 -29.17 21.29 -29.42
CA ALA A 260 -29.06 22.52 -30.20
C ALA A 260 -27.62 23.06 -30.35
N GLY A 261 -26.64 22.52 -29.62
CA GLY A 261 -25.22 22.92 -29.74
C GLY A 261 -24.94 24.37 -29.34
N LEU A 262 -25.71 24.93 -28.40
CA LEU A 262 -25.71 26.37 -28.08
C LEU A 262 -25.00 26.77 -26.78
N ASN A 263 -24.45 25.84 -25.99
CA ASN A 263 -23.78 26.12 -24.70
C ASN A 263 -22.44 25.36 -24.56
N ASP A 264 -21.63 25.78 -23.59
CA ASP A 264 -20.44 25.05 -23.11
C ASP A 264 -20.83 23.58 -22.87
N GLY A 265 -20.12 22.65 -23.52
CA GLY A 265 -20.48 21.24 -23.50
C GLY A 265 -20.49 20.63 -22.10
N LEU A 266 -21.17 19.49 -21.94
CA LEU A 266 -21.19 18.72 -20.69
C LEU A 266 -19.77 18.31 -20.24
N PHE A 267 -18.82 18.23 -21.19
CA PHE A 267 -17.43 17.87 -20.96
C PHE A 267 -16.50 19.02 -21.34
N GLY A 268 -15.54 19.31 -20.47
CA GLY A 268 -14.36 20.08 -20.83
C GLY A 268 -13.35 19.18 -21.55
N ILE A 269 -13.15 19.40 -22.85
CA ILE A 269 -12.27 18.57 -23.69
C ILE A 269 -10.91 19.25 -23.82
N ASN A 270 -9.84 18.54 -23.48
CA ASN A 270 -8.46 19.03 -23.54
C ASN A 270 -7.60 17.97 -24.25
N THR A 271 -6.65 18.39 -25.07
CA THR A 271 -5.78 17.45 -25.80
C THR A 271 -4.31 17.71 -25.51
N PHE A 272 -3.56 16.62 -25.33
CA PHE A 272 -2.11 16.65 -25.11
C PHE A 272 -1.46 15.53 -25.94
N THR A 273 -0.14 15.57 -26.08
CA THR A 273 0.58 14.62 -26.94
C THR A 273 1.68 13.91 -26.17
N ILE A 274 1.76 12.59 -26.31
CA ILE A 274 2.93 11.81 -25.91
C ILE A 274 3.89 11.73 -27.11
N PRO A 275 5.15 12.20 -26.98
CA PRO A 275 6.12 12.16 -28.07
C PRO A 275 6.50 10.74 -28.50
N GLU A 276 6.80 10.56 -29.79
CA GLU A 276 7.18 9.28 -30.43
C GLU A 276 8.42 8.61 -29.78
N ASP A 277 9.35 9.39 -29.21
CA ASP A 277 10.57 8.85 -28.62
C ASP A 277 10.40 8.41 -27.16
N TYR A 278 9.19 8.53 -26.59
CA TYR A 278 8.90 8.18 -25.20
C TYR A 278 8.45 6.72 -25.14
N LYS A 279 9.41 5.79 -25.00
CA LYS A 279 9.11 4.37 -24.77
C LYS A 279 8.26 4.18 -23.51
N TYR A 280 8.61 4.88 -22.43
CA TYR A 280 7.85 4.96 -21.19
C TYR A 280 7.51 6.41 -20.91
N ALA A 281 6.21 6.70 -20.87
CA ALA A 281 5.68 8.02 -20.59
C ALA A 281 4.90 8.00 -19.27
N ARG A 282 5.45 8.61 -18.21
CA ARG A 282 4.69 8.89 -17.00
C ARG A 282 3.81 10.12 -17.23
N LEU A 283 2.51 9.96 -17.07
CA LEU A 283 1.58 11.07 -16.95
C LEU A 283 1.50 11.44 -15.47
N SER A 284 1.84 12.68 -15.14
CA SER A 284 1.66 13.26 -13.79
C SER A 284 0.66 14.42 -13.93
N ILE A 285 -0.52 14.24 -13.35
CA ILE A 285 -1.72 15.02 -13.64
C ILE A 285 -2.23 15.67 -12.36
N ASP A 286 -2.40 17.00 -12.40
CA ASP A 286 -3.12 17.75 -11.36
C ASP A 286 -4.42 18.28 -11.96
N LEU A 287 -5.55 17.91 -11.37
CA LEU A 287 -6.86 18.50 -11.67
C LEU A 287 -7.32 19.29 -10.45
N ILE A 288 -7.63 20.57 -10.66
CA ILE A 288 -8.01 21.51 -9.62
C ILE A 288 -9.38 22.09 -9.97
N ASN A 289 -10.31 22.03 -9.02
CA ASN A 289 -11.59 22.70 -9.12
C ASN A 289 -11.44 24.17 -8.68
N ASP A 290 -11.36 25.08 -9.64
CA ASP A 290 -11.22 26.52 -9.36
C ASP A 290 -12.47 27.11 -8.68
N ASN A 291 -13.57 26.35 -8.64
CA ASN A 291 -14.78 26.64 -7.89
C ASN A 291 -14.95 25.68 -6.70
N SER A 292 -13.95 25.66 -5.81
CA SER A 292 -13.96 24.84 -4.59
C SER A 292 -14.91 25.34 -3.48
N GLU A 293 -15.59 26.48 -3.70
CA GLU A 293 -16.56 27.02 -2.74
C GLU A 293 -17.66 26.00 -2.45
N TYR A 294 -17.89 25.73 -1.17
CA TYR A 294 -18.93 24.81 -0.67
C TYR A 294 -18.76 23.34 -1.05
N VAL A 295 -17.57 22.92 -1.53
CA VAL A 295 -17.29 21.50 -1.78
C VAL A 295 -17.43 20.67 -0.51
N SER A 296 -17.10 21.19 0.68
CA SER A 296 -17.29 20.42 1.93
C SER A 296 -18.76 20.16 2.21
N GLU A 297 -19.61 21.17 2.06
CA GLU A 297 -21.01 21.11 2.50
C GLU A 297 -21.94 20.55 1.44
N LEU A 298 -21.62 20.83 0.18
CA LEU A 298 -22.34 20.27 -0.94
C LEU A 298 -21.74 18.93 -1.28
N GLY A 299 -20.42 18.81 -1.46
CA GLY A 299 -19.68 17.62 -1.92
C GLY A 299 -19.54 17.56 -3.44
N ASP A 300 -19.51 18.72 -4.08
CA ASP A 300 -19.26 18.90 -5.52
C ASP A 300 -17.90 18.26 -5.91
N ASP A 301 -17.77 17.74 -7.12
CA ASP A 301 -16.51 17.15 -7.61
C ASP A 301 -16.31 17.26 -9.13
N LEU A 302 -15.09 16.98 -9.56
CA LEU A 302 -14.72 16.85 -10.97
C LEU A 302 -14.28 15.42 -11.28
N ILE A 303 -14.84 14.84 -12.34
CA ILE A 303 -14.49 13.53 -12.85
C ILE A 303 -13.59 13.72 -14.09
N MET A 304 -12.50 12.96 -14.16
CA MET A 304 -11.53 12.97 -15.24
C MET A 304 -11.50 11.63 -15.95
N LEU A 305 -11.65 11.68 -17.27
CA LEU A 305 -11.40 10.56 -18.18
C LEU A 305 -10.25 10.92 -19.12
N ILE A 306 -9.27 10.04 -19.28
CA ILE A 306 -8.22 10.19 -20.31
C ILE A 306 -8.34 9.07 -21.31
N TYR A 307 -8.47 9.43 -22.58
CA TYR A 307 -8.54 8.51 -23.71
C TYR A 307 -7.23 8.50 -24.49
N SER A 308 -6.82 7.30 -24.89
CA SER A 308 -5.69 7.04 -25.77
C SER A 308 -5.96 7.54 -27.20
N PRO A 309 -4.93 7.54 -28.09
CA PRO A 309 -5.11 7.85 -29.50
C PRO A 309 -6.06 6.92 -30.25
N ASP A 310 -6.34 5.73 -29.68
CA ASP A 310 -7.25 4.73 -30.23
C ASP A 310 -8.65 4.79 -29.59
N ASP A 311 -8.97 5.88 -28.88
CA ASP A 311 -10.23 6.13 -28.17
C ASP A 311 -10.50 5.14 -27.00
N GLU A 312 -9.46 4.47 -26.49
CA GLU A 312 -9.55 3.62 -25.30
C GLU A 312 -9.37 4.45 -24.02
N ALA A 313 -10.22 4.25 -23.03
CA ALA A 313 -10.08 4.92 -21.73
C ALA A 313 -8.89 4.33 -20.96
N TYR A 314 -7.96 5.17 -20.50
CA TYR A 314 -6.75 4.80 -19.74
C TYR A 314 -6.74 5.34 -18.31
N VAL A 315 -7.52 6.38 -18.03
CA VAL A 315 -7.68 6.93 -16.67
C VAL A 315 -9.15 7.23 -16.42
N TYR A 316 -9.65 6.80 -15.26
CA TYR A 316 -10.92 7.23 -14.68
C TYR A 316 -10.69 7.56 -13.21
N THR A 317 -10.87 8.82 -12.84
CA THR A 317 -10.69 9.27 -11.46
C THR A 317 -11.47 10.56 -11.21
N SER A 318 -11.49 11.06 -9.98
CA SER A 318 -12.16 12.32 -9.65
C SER A 318 -11.46 13.09 -8.54
N THR A 319 -11.78 14.37 -8.37
CA THR A 319 -11.33 15.15 -7.21
C THR A 319 -11.89 14.59 -5.90
N SER A 320 -13.04 13.91 -5.96
CA SER A 320 -13.55 13.12 -4.85
C SER A 320 -12.69 11.91 -4.49
N ALA A 321 -11.64 11.57 -5.27
CA ALA A 321 -10.56 10.60 -5.01
C ALA A 321 -9.22 11.23 -4.64
N GLY A 322 -9.17 12.57 -4.63
CA GLY A 322 -7.98 13.34 -4.32
C GLY A 322 -7.80 13.66 -2.84
N ILE A 323 -6.63 14.24 -2.53
CA ILE A 323 -6.32 14.85 -1.24
C ILE A 323 -6.52 16.37 -1.39
N PRO A 324 -7.61 16.95 -0.86
CA PRO A 324 -7.85 18.38 -0.94
C PRO A 324 -6.93 19.17 -0.01
N GLU A 325 -6.86 20.49 -0.23
CA GLU A 325 -6.33 21.43 0.77
C GLU A 325 -7.43 21.81 1.74
N VAL A 326 -7.14 21.73 3.05
CA VAL A 326 -8.11 21.94 4.11
C VAL A 326 -7.62 23.02 5.08
N GLU A 327 -8.45 24.02 5.35
CA GLU A 327 -8.23 25.05 6.37
C GLU A 327 -9.41 25.08 7.35
N ASN A 328 -9.12 25.08 8.65
CA ASN A 328 -10.14 25.09 9.72
C ASN A 328 -11.20 23.96 9.65
N GLY A 329 -10.94 22.89 8.90
CA GLY A 329 -11.85 21.77 8.71
C GLY A 329 -12.58 21.78 7.37
N ASP A 330 -12.51 22.87 6.62
CA ASP A 330 -13.18 23.04 5.33
C ASP A 330 -12.20 22.88 4.16
N ILE A 331 -12.66 22.24 3.08
CA ILE A 331 -11.97 22.18 1.79
C ILE A 331 -11.90 23.58 1.19
N VAL A 332 -10.68 24.10 1.03
CA VAL A 332 -10.41 25.38 0.37
C VAL A 332 -9.93 25.20 -1.07
N VAL A 333 -9.32 24.05 -1.38
CA VAL A 333 -8.96 23.65 -2.74
C VAL A 333 -9.28 22.17 -2.92
N ASP A 334 -10.31 21.90 -3.72
CA ASP A 334 -10.67 20.57 -4.20
C ASP A 334 -9.79 20.21 -5.41
N LYS A 335 -9.03 19.13 -5.25
CA LYS A 335 -8.02 18.73 -6.24
C LYS A 335 -7.70 17.25 -6.15
N ILE A 336 -7.23 16.70 -7.26
CA ILE A 336 -6.58 15.39 -7.32
C ILE A 336 -5.23 15.49 -8.02
N HIS A 337 -4.28 14.75 -7.48
CA HIS A 337 -3.03 14.40 -8.15
C HIS A 337 -3.09 12.92 -8.53
N TYR A 338 -2.82 12.59 -9.79
CA TYR A 338 -2.84 11.22 -10.31
C TYR A 338 -1.63 10.96 -11.19
N GLU A 339 -1.00 9.81 -11.03
CA GLU A 339 0.12 9.38 -11.86
C GLU A 339 -0.13 8.00 -12.47
N THR A 340 0.28 7.82 -13.73
CA THR A 340 0.32 6.51 -14.39
C THR A 340 1.43 6.46 -15.43
N ILE A 341 1.90 5.27 -15.80
CA ILE A 341 2.93 5.08 -16.82
C ILE A 341 2.32 4.35 -18.02
N ILE A 342 2.64 4.86 -19.21
CA ILE A 342 2.21 4.33 -20.50
C ILE A 342 3.43 3.81 -21.25
N TYR A 343 3.35 2.57 -21.71
CA TYR A 343 4.36 1.91 -22.53
C TYR A 343 3.99 1.99 -24.02
N ASN A 344 4.93 2.51 -24.82
CA ASN A 344 4.97 2.49 -26.28
C ASN A 344 3.68 2.94 -26.99
N LYS A 345 2.97 3.92 -26.44
CA LYS A 345 1.72 4.43 -27.03
C LYS A 345 1.78 5.95 -27.28
N PRO A 346 2.63 6.42 -28.22
CA PRO A 346 2.70 7.84 -28.55
C PRO A 346 1.44 8.31 -29.30
N GLY A 347 1.26 9.62 -29.40
CA GLY A 347 0.14 10.22 -30.13
C GLY A 347 -0.65 11.24 -29.32
N THR A 348 -1.82 11.63 -29.84
CA THR A 348 -2.68 12.63 -29.21
C THR A 348 -3.68 11.96 -28.29
N TYR A 349 -3.67 12.37 -27.02
CA TYR A 349 -4.59 11.91 -25.99
C TYR A 349 -5.65 12.97 -25.73
N THR A 350 -6.83 12.53 -25.29
CA THR A 350 -7.95 13.41 -24.94
C THR A 350 -8.28 13.27 -23.46
N ALA A 351 -8.14 14.37 -22.71
CA ALA A 351 -8.60 14.47 -21.33
C ALA A 351 -9.98 15.16 -21.29
N GLN A 352 -11.00 14.41 -20.88
CA GLN A 352 -12.36 14.89 -20.69
C GLN A 352 -12.65 15.13 -19.21
N ILE A 353 -13.12 16.33 -18.87
CA ILE A 353 -13.49 16.72 -17.51
C ILE A 353 -15.00 16.93 -17.42
N LEU A 354 -15.64 16.16 -16.56
CA LEU A 354 -17.05 16.28 -16.18
C LEU A 354 -17.14 16.87 -14.77
N ALA A 355 -18.14 17.68 -14.49
CA ALA A 355 -18.33 18.22 -13.14
C ALA A 355 -19.70 17.84 -12.57
N ARG A 356 -19.73 17.38 -11.31
CA ARG A 356 -20.97 17.27 -10.53
C ARG A 356 -21.01 18.43 -9.55
N ARG A 357 -21.91 19.38 -9.82
CA ARG A 357 -22.02 20.62 -9.04
C ARG A 357 -23.46 20.95 -8.70
N VAL A 358 -23.70 21.16 -7.41
CA VAL A 358 -24.98 21.61 -6.87
C VAL A 358 -25.02 23.13 -6.71
N SER A 359 -23.89 23.73 -6.35
CA SER A 359 -23.77 25.18 -6.10
C SER A 359 -24.10 26.01 -7.33
N THR A 360 -23.54 25.62 -8.48
CA THR A 360 -23.45 26.45 -9.68
C THR A 360 -23.69 25.64 -10.96
N PRO A 361 -24.30 26.24 -12.00
CA PRO A 361 -24.59 25.53 -13.26
C PRO A 361 -23.36 25.33 -14.15
N ASN A 362 -22.33 26.17 -14.01
CA ASN A 362 -21.05 26.09 -14.74
C ASN A 362 -19.91 26.45 -13.78
N GLY A 363 -18.75 25.83 -13.96
CA GLY A 363 -17.56 26.14 -13.17
C GLY A 363 -16.27 25.90 -13.93
N GLN A 364 -15.25 26.66 -13.56
CA GLN A 364 -13.88 26.59 -14.06
C GLN A 364 -13.12 25.44 -13.41
N TYR A 365 -12.15 24.93 -14.15
CA TYR A 365 -11.15 24.01 -13.63
C TYR A 365 -9.79 24.32 -14.28
N THR A 366 -8.74 23.94 -13.57
CA THR A 366 -7.37 23.93 -14.06
C THR A 366 -6.88 22.49 -14.15
N LEU A 367 -6.42 22.08 -15.33
CA LEU A 367 -5.84 20.77 -15.59
C LEU A 367 -4.37 20.95 -16.01
N LYS A 368 -3.46 20.34 -15.26
CA LYS A 368 -2.03 20.34 -15.54
C LYS A 368 -1.58 18.92 -15.83
N ILE A 369 -0.92 18.72 -16.96
CA ILE A 369 -0.41 17.41 -17.36
C ILE A 369 1.08 17.55 -17.67
N ARG A 370 1.89 16.81 -16.91
CA ARG A 370 3.29 16.58 -17.24
C ARG A 370 3.41 15.22 -17.91
N VAL A 371 3.93 15.20 -19.13
CA VAL A 371 4.31 13.96 -19.81
C VAL A 371 5.80 13.80 -19.65
N GLN A 372 6.21 12.81 -18.86
CA GLN A 372 7.60 12.60 -18.47
C GLN A 372 8.13 11.33 -19.13
N LYS A 373 9.24 11.45 -19.85
CA LYS A 373 10.00 10.29 -20.31
C LYS A 373 10.72 9.70 -19.11
N VAL A 374 10.42 8.45 -18.78
CA VAL A 374 11.06 7.74 -17.68
C VAL A 374 11.93 6.60 -18.19
N ASP A 375 12.91 6.17 -17.38
CA ASP A 375 13.85 5.11 -17.72
C ASP A 375 13.30 3.69 -17.49
N SER A 376 12.30 3.54 -16.63
CA SER A 376 11.71 2.26 -16.24
C SER A 376 10.19 2.37 -16.07
N PRO A 377 9.42 1.29 -16.33
CA PRO A 377 8.00 1.22 -16.00
C PRO A 377 7.75 0.84 -14.52
N LEU A 378 8.77 0.38 -13.80
CA LEU A 378 8.67 -0.08 -12.41
C LEU A 378 8.77 1.11 -11.47
N GLN A 379 7.62 1.71 -11.14
CA GLN A 379 7.50 2.77 -10.15
C GLN A 379 6.84 2.21 -8.87
N PRO A 380 7.52 2.29 -7.71
CA PRO A 380 6.86 2.04 -6.43
C PRO A 380 5.72 3.02 -6.22
N LEU A 381 4.54 2.51 -5.88
CA LEU A 381 3.37 3.30 -5.51
C LEU A 381 3.36 3.61 -4.01
N MET A 382 4.01 2.76 -3.21
CA MET A 382 4.20 2.96 -1.77
C MET A 382 5.70 2.81 -1.48
N ASN A 383 6.37 3.94 -1.19
CA ASN A 383 7.83 3.96 -1.09
C ASN A 383 8.36 3.38 0.23
N ASN A 384 9.48 2.66 0.15
CA ASN A 384 10.28 2.16 1.27
C ASN A 384 9.58 1.21 2.26
N LEU A 385 8.42 0.62 1.92
CA LEU A 385 7.70 -0.34 2.76
C LEU A 385 8.59 -1.49 3.24
N SER A 386 9.43 -2.04 2.37
CA SER A 386 10.34 -3.16 2.65
C SER A 386 11.28 -2.88 3.81
N SER A 387 11.58 -1.62 4.10
CA SER A 387 12.41 -1.21 5.26
C SER A 387 11.79 -1.59 6.62
N MET A 388 10.47 -1.77 6.68
CA MET A 388 9.76 -2.17 7.89
C MET A 388 9.49 -3.69 7.97
N ALA A 389 9.76 -4.44 6.89
CA ALA A 389 9.55 -5.89 6.86
C ALA A 389 10.37 -6.63 7.93
N PRO A 390 11.64 -6.25 8.21
CA PRO A 390 12.42 -6.84 9.30
C PRO A 390 11.76 -6.73 10.66
N TYR A 391 11.26 -5.54 11.02
CA TYR A 391 10.68 -5.29 12.33
C TYR A 391 9.36 -6.04 12.53
N LEU A 392 8.47 -6.02 11.52
CA LEU A 392 7.23 -6.80 11.55
C LEU A 392 7.52 -8.30 11.68
N THR A 393 8.45 -8.81 10.87
CA THR A 393 8.75 -10.24 10.81
C THR A 393 9.40 -10.73 12.10
N ALA A 394 10.36 -9.97 12.63
CA ALA A 394 11.03 -10.29 13.88
C ALA A 394 10.04 -10.35 15.07
N TYR A 395 9.01 -9.49 15.07
CA TYR A 395 8.00 -9.46 16.13
C TYR A 395 7.16 -10.75 16.13
N HIS A 396 6.89 -11.28 14.95
CA HIS A 396 6.16 -12.53 14.79
C HIS A 396 7.04 -13.78 14.68
N ARG A 397 8.36 -13.69 14.98
CA ARG A 397 9.29 -14.84 14.88
C ARG A 397 9.29 -15.51 13.50
N GLY A 398 9.09 -14.71 12.45
CA GLY A 398 8.91 -15.18 11.08
C GLY A 398 10.16 -15.14 10.21
N VAL A 399 9.93 -15.45 8.92
CA VAL A 399 10.91 -15.41 7.82
C VAL A 399 10.45 -14.42 6.73
N ILE A 400 11.39 -13.86 5.96
CA ILE A 400 11.10 -12.90 4.89
C ILE A 400 11.34 -13.55 3.52
N LEU A 401 10.29 -13.63 2.70
CA LEU A 401 10.42 -13.92 1.28
C LEU A 401 10.56 -12.60 0.50
N SER A 402 11.79 -12.29 0.07
CA SER A 402 12.13 -11.04 -0.61
C SER A 402 12.79 -11.32 -1.94
N SER A 403 12.41 -10.58 -2.99
CA SER A 403 13.13 -10.62 -4.27
C SER A 403 12.78 -9.40 -5.13
N PRO A 404 13.78 -8.74 -5.76
CA PRO A 404 13.54 -7.72 -6.79
C PRO A 404 12.62 -8.22 -7.93
N ASP A 405 12.77 -9.49 -8.30
CA ASP A 405 12.07 -10.13 -9.42
C ASP A 405 10.55 -10.30 -9.18
N PHE A 406 10.05 -10.00 -7.98
CA PHE A 406 8.61 -10.02 -7.72
C PHE A 406 7.87 -8.87 -8.41
N ALA A 407 8.57 -7.78 -8.74
CA ALA A 407 7.95 -6.61 -9.34
C ALA A 407 7.38 -6.93 -10.73
N PHE A 408 6.25 -6.33 -11.04
CA PHE A 408 5.57 -6.53 -12.32
C PHE A 408 5.02 -5.21 -12.87
N ALA A 409 5.37 -4.91 -14.11
CA ALA A 409 4.76 -3.86 -14.92
C ALA A 409 4.88 -4.22 -16.40
N GLY A 410 3.92 -3.78 -17.20
CA GLY A 410 3.95 -3.87 -18.66
C GLY A 410 5.24 -3.27 -19.22
N ASN A 411 5.93 -4.01 -20.08
CA ASN A 411 7.24 -3.66 -20.61
C ASN A 411 7.52 -4.35 -21.96
N GLU A 412 8.69 -4.09 -22.54
CA GLU A 412 9.06 -4.64 -23.85
C GLU A 412 9.12 -6.16 -23.95
N SER A 413 9.33 -6.86 -22.84
CA SER A 413 9.41 -8.33 -22.84
C SER A 413 8.04 -8.99 -22.84
N ILE A 414 7.02 -8.27 -22.37
CA ILE A 414 5.62 -8.69 -22.36
C ILE A 414 4.94 -8.32 -23.70
N ASP A 415 5.39 -7.22 -24.32
CA ASP A 415 4.92 -6.74 -25.64
C ASP A 415 3.41 -6.38 -25.66
N VAL A 416 2.94 -5.76 -24.58
CA VAL A 416 1.57 -5.23 -24.46
C VAL A 416 1.67 -3.72 -24.23
N GLU A 417 1.24 -2.93 -25.21
CA GLU A 417 1.24 -1.47 -25.17
C GLU A 417 0.16 -0.91 -24.22
N GLY A 418 0.25 0.38 -23.90
CA GLY A 418 -0.75 1.08 -23.08
C GLY A 418 -0.32 1.23 -21.63
N VAL A 419 -1.29 1.34 -20.71
CA VAL A 419 -0.99 1.51 -19.29
C VAL A 419 -0.26 0.27 -18.76
N VAL A 420 0.80 0.47 -17.98
CA VAL A 420 1.70 -0.63 -17.54
C VAL A 420 1.14 -1.46 -16.36
N TYR A 421 -0.06 -1.14 -15.87
CA TYR A 421 -0.69 -1.79 -14.73
C TYR A 421 -1.87 -2.65 -15.17
N ALA A 422 -1.89 -3.92 -14.73
CA ALA A 422 -2.96 -4.87 -15.07
C ALA A 422 -4.35 -4.44 -14.56
N SER A 423 -4.41 -3.64 -13.49
CA SER A 423 -5.66 -3.07 -12.96
C SER A 423 -6.37 -2.13 -13.92
N THR A 424 -5.67 -1.64 -14.95
CA THR A 424 -6.18 -0.70 -15.95
C THR A 424 -5.88 -1.13 -17.39
N ASN A 425 -5.27 -2.31 -17.58
CA ASN A 425 -4.96 -2.88 -18.87
C ASN A 425 -5.22 -4.39 -18.84
N GLU A 426 -6.33 -4.82 -19.42
CA GLU A 426 -6.80 -6.22 -19.35
C GLU A 426 -5.85 -7.18 -20.06
N ASP A 427 -5.16 -6.73 -21.12
CA ASP A 427 -4.19 -7.55 -21.84
C ASP A 427 -2.96 -7.91 -20.98
N LEU A 428 -2.71 -7.18 -19.88
CA LEU A 428 -1.67 -7.50 -18.91
C LEU A 428 -2.11 -8.51 -17.84
N VAL A 429 -3.39 -8.86 -17.73
CA VAL A 429 -3.89 -9.77 -16.69
C VAL A 429 -3.27 -11.16 -16.78
N GLU A 430 -3.28 -11.79 -17.95
CA GLU A 430 -2.72 -13.14 -18.11
C GLU A 430 -1.20 -13.16 -17.86
N PRO A 431 -0.39 -12.24 -18.42
CA PRO A 431 1.02 -12.12 -18.06
C PRO A 431 1.27 -11.88 -16.57
N CYS A 432 0.46 -11.04 -15.93
CA CYS A 432 0.54 -10.75 -14.49
C CYS A 432 0.27 -12.01 -13.67
N ASN A 433 -0.83 -12.72 -13.93
CA ASN A 433 -1.19 -13.94 -13.21
C ASN A 433 -0.13 -15.03 -13.39
N LYS A 434 0.46 -15.18 -14.59
CA LYS A 434 1.59 -16.11 -14.82
C LYS A 434 2.82 -15.73 -14.00
N HIS A 435 3.07 -14.43 -13.80
CA HIS A 435 4.17 -13.94 -12.97
C HIS A 435 3.89 -14.22 -11.49
N VAL A 436 2.69 -13.91 -11.01
CA VAL A 436 2.23 -14.19 -9.65
C VAL A 436 2.36 -15.68 -9.31
N MET A 437 2.02 -16.58 -10.23
CA MET A 437 2.16 -18.03 -10.02
C MET A 437 3.61 -18.46 -9.76
N LYS A 438 4.62 -17.78 -10.32
CA LYS A 438 6.03 -18.07 -10.01
C LYS A 438 6.42 -17.63 -8.61
N ILE A 439 5.84 -16.52 -8.13
CA ILE A 439 6.02 -16.06 -6.75
C ILE A 439 5.36 -17.05 -5.79
N HIS A 440 4.16 -17.51 -6.14
CA HIS A 440 3.43 -18.56 -5.41
C HIS A 440 4.23 -19.86 -5.32
N GLU A 441 4.83 -20.34 -6.41
CA GLU A 441 5.72 -21.53 -6.39
C GLU A 441 6.91 -21.37 -5.44
N LYS A 442 7.53 -20.18 -5.41
CA LYS A 442 8.63 -19.86 -4.46
C LYS A 442 8.13 -19.87 -3.01
N LEU A 443 6.96 -19.30 -2.76
CA LEU A 443 6.32 -19.32 -1.44
C LEU A 443 6.01 -20.74 -0.99
N ASN A 444 5.35 -21.55 -1.81
CA ASN A 444 5.05 -22.96 -1.53
C ASN A 444 6.32 -23.77 -1.26
N SER A 445 7.40 -23.52 -2.00
CA SER A 445 8.69 -24.16 -1.76
C SER A 445 9.25 -23.82 -0.38
N MET A 446 9.16 -22.55 0.04
CA MET A 446 9.57 -22.13 1.38
C MET A 446 8.66 -22.72 2.48
N LEU A 447 7.35 -22.73 2.26
CA LEU A 447 6.38 -23.34 3.17
C LEU A 447 6.62 -24.86 3.32
N ALA A 448 7.00 -25.55 2.24
CA ALA A 448 7.39 -26.96 2.28
C ALA A 448 8.66 -27.17 3.10
N LYS A 449 9.68 -26.30 2.96
CA LYS A 449 10.89 -26.31 3.81
C LYS A 449 10.55 -26.10 5.30
N ILE A 450 9.65 -25.16 5.60
CA ILE A 450 9.17 -24.91 6.97
C ILE A 450 8.49 -26.16 7.55
N ALA A 451 7.55 -26.75 6.81
CA ALA A 451 6.81 -27.95 7.23
C ALA A 451 7.64 -29.25 7.19
N ASN A 452 8.84 -29.22 6.60
CA ASN A 452 9.66 -30.39 6.30
C ASN A 452 8.89 -31.42 5.45
N ILE A 453 8.17 -30.92 4.44
CA ILE A 453 7.43 -31.67 3.43
C ILE A 453 8.13 -31.47 2.08
N SER A 454 8.04 -32.43 1.17
CA SER A 454 8.56 -32.25 -0.19
C SER A 454 7.76 -31.18 -0.93
N ALA A 455 8.43 -30.25 -1.61
CA ALA A 455 7.77 -29.22 -2.41
C ALA A 455 6.94 -29.80 -3.58
N ASP A 456 7.24 -31.05 -4.01
CA ASP A 456 6.50 -31.74 -5.06
C ASP A 456 5.23 -32.45 -4.55
N ASP A 457 5.03 -32.53 -3.23
CA ASP A 457 3.88 -33.20 -2.59
C ASP A 457 2.84 -32.17 -2.14
N THR A 458 2.16 -31.55 -3.12
CA THR A 458 1.16 -30.51 -2.87
C THR A 458 -0.01 -30.99 -2.01
N GLU A 459 -0.42 -32.26 -2.12
CA GLU A 459 -1.51 -32.81 -1.31
C GLU A 459 -1.10 -32.88 0.17
N ALA A 460 0.10 -33.41 0.48
CA ALA A 460 0.60 -33.43 1.84
C ALA A 460 0.82 -32.02 2.42
N LEU A 461 1.31 -31.08 1.59
CA LEU A 461 1.48 -29.68 1.99
C LEU A 461 0.15 -29.02 2.32
N TRP A 462 -0.87 -29.24 1.48
CA TRP A 462 -2.22 -28.74 1.66
C TRP A 462 -2.86 -29.31 2.93
N GLU A 463 -2.79 -30.63 3.14
CA GLU A 463 -3.31 -31.28 4.36
C GLU A 463 -2.66 -30.70 5.62
N HIS A 464 -1.35 -30.42 5.57
CA HIS A 464 -0.64 -29.82 6.69
C HIS A 464 -1.13 -28.42 7.03
N TYR A 465 -1.15 -27.49 6.05
CA TYR A 465 -1.48 -26.08 6.31
C TYR A 465 -2.97 -25.84 6.56
N LYS A 466 -3.84 -26.73 6.07
CA LYS A 466 -5.25 -26.75 6.47
C LYS A 466 -5.44 -26.88 7.98
N ASP A 467 -4.62 -27.70 8.64
CA ASP A 467 -4.70 -27.95 10.08
C ASP A 467 -3.71 -27.07 10.88
N ASN A 468 -2.67 -26.54 10.22
CA ASN A 468 -1.59 -25.74 10.82
C ASN A 468 -1.34 -24.47 9.99
N PRO A 469 -2.32 -23.54 9.93
CA PRO A 469 -2.23 -22.37 9.06
C PRO A 469 -1.08 -21.46 9.48
N ILE A 470 -0.40 -20.87 8.48
CA ILE A 470 0.60 -19.82 8.70
C ILE A 470 0.01 -18.44 8.41
N ASN A 471 0.54 -17.39 9.04
CA ASN A 471 0.20 -16.01 8.71
C ASN A 471 1.16 -15.46 7.66
N ILE A 472 0.61 -14.89 6.60
CA ILE A 472 1.37 -14.35 5.47
C ILE A 472 1.05 -12.87 5.33
N ALA A 473 2.05 -12.03 5.58
CA ALA A 473 1.95 -10.60 5.37
C ALA A 473 2.61 -10.19 4.07
N ILE A 474 2.01 -9.25 3.34
CA ILE A 474 2.61 -8.61 2.18
C ILE A 474 2.95 -7.17 2.54
N MET A 475 4.23 -6.81 2.48
CA MET A 475 4.75 -5.47 2.78
C MET A 475 5.29 -4.83 1.50
N ALA A 476 4.40 -4.57 0.56
CA ALA A 476 4.71 -3.98 -0.73
C ALA A 476 3.43 -3.42 -1.36
N ASP A 477 3.57 -2.55 -2.36
CA ASP A 477 2.45 -2.18 -3.24
C ASP A 477 2.22 -3.23 -4.35
N PRO A 478 1.11 -3.15 -5.11
CA PRO A 478 0.80 -4.10 -6.19
C PRO A 478 1.73 -4.08 -7.41
N THR A 479 2.58 -3.06 -7.59
CA THR A 479 3.64 -3.08 -8.62
C THR A 479 4.84 -3.90 -8.14
N MET A 480 5.09 -3.88 -6.83
CA MET A 480 6.24 -4.51 -6.19
C MET A 480 6.01 -5.98 -5.84
N VAL A 481 4.83 -6.31 -5.34
CA VAL A 481 4.32 -7.68 -5.18
C VAL A 481 2.89 -7.69 -5.74
N PRO A 482 2.66 -8.22 -6.96
CA PRO A 482 1.39 -8.09 -7.66
C PRO A 482 0.24 -8.90 -7.05
N MET A 483 -0.99 -8.45 -7.29
CA MET A 483 -2.19 -9.22 -6.98
C MET A 483 -2.51 -10.21 -8.10
N TYR A 484 -3.20 -11.30 -7.78
CA TYR A 484 -3.81 -12.18 -8.77
C TYR A 484 -5.18 -11.65 -9.19
N TYR A 485 -5.48 -11.67 -10.48
CA TYR A 485 -6.73 -11.20 -11.05
C TYR A 485 -7.65 -12.39 -11.33
N TYR A 486 -8.64 -12.59 -10.46
CA TYR A 486 -9.65 -13.64 -10.61
C TYR A 486 -10.69 -13.24 -11.65
N TYR A 487 -11.17 -14.22 -12.41
CA TYR A 487 -12.15 -13.96 -13.48
C TYR A 487 -13.42 -13.31 -12.93
N ASN A 488 -13.83 -12.20 -13.56
CA ASN A 488 -15.06 -11.49 -13.27
C ASN A 488 -15.87 -11.31 -14.57
N PRO A 489 -17.09 -11.87 -14.67
CA PRO A 489 -17.93 -11.66 -15.84
C PRO A 489 -18.41 -10.21 -16.00
N ASP A 490 -18.38 -9.41 -14.92
CA ASP A 490 -18.76 -7.99 -14.91
C ASP A 490 -17.52 -7.07 -15.03
N SER A 491 -16.38 -7.60 -15.47
CA SER A 491 -15.14 -6.84 -15.69
C SER A 491 -15.32 -5.79 -16.79
N ASP A 492 -15.02 -4.54 -16.48
CA ASP A 492 -14.92 -3.46 -17.46
C ASP A 492 -13.93 -2.37 -17.00
N PHE A 493 -13.56 -1.43 -17.87
CA PHE A 493 -12.56 -0.41 -17.54
C PHE A 493 -12.97 0.54 -16.40
N ILE A 494 -14.26 0.88 -16.29
CA ILE A 494 -14.81 1.82 -15.29
C ILE A 494 -15.16 1.09 -13.99
N GLY A 495 -15.76 -0.10 -14.10
CA GLY A 495 -16.14 -0.99 -12.99
C GLY A 495 -14.97 -1.76 -12.37
N GLY A 496 -13.83 -1.81 -13.06
CA GLY A 496 -12.61 -2.48 -12.61
C GLY A 496 -12.33 -3.74 -13.42
N ILE A 497 -11.04 -3.96 -13.72
CA ILE A 497 -10.59 -5.10 -14.50
C ILE A 497 -10.48 -6.32 -13.60
N GLN A 498 -11.28 -7.34 -13.91
CA GLN A 498 -11.32 -8.62 -13.21
C GLN A 498 -11.54 -8.43 -11.70
N LEU A 499 -11.03 -9.33 -10.85
CA LEU A 499 -11.06 -9.19 -9.39
C LEU A 499 -9.64 -9.34 -8.82
N PRO A 500 -8.88 -8.24 -8.62
CA PRO A 500 -7.56 -8.32 -8.02
C PRO A 500 -7.64 -8.71 -6.55
N SER A 501 -6.86 -9.71 -6.14
CA SER A 501 -6.80 -10.18 -4.75
C SER A 501 -5.44 -10.81 -4.40
N ASP A 502 -5.09 -10.70 -3.13
CA ASP A 502 -3.90 -11.34 -2.53
C ASP A 502 -4.16 -12.77 -2.05
N PHE A 503 -5.40 -13.28 -2.18
CA PHE A 503 -5.80 -14.61 -1.68
C PHE A 503 -4.96 -15.74 -2.25
N ILE A 504 -4.44 -15.57 -3.47
CA ILE A 504 -3.53 -16.53 -4.11
C ILE A 504 -2.32 -16.88 -3.23
N TYR A 505 -1.83 -15.95 -2.41
CA TYR A 505 -0.66 -16.16 -1.56
C TYR A 505 -0.98 -16.97 -0.31
N GLY A 506 -2.26 -17.11 0.05
CA GLY A 506 -2.72 -17.97 1.15
C GLY A 506 -3.15 -19.38 0.71
N ASP A 507 -3.35 -19.58 -0.58
CA ASP A 507 -3.78 -20.83 -1.22
C ASP A 507 -2.58 -21.73 -1.48
N ILE A 508 -2.65 -23.03 -1.16
CA ILE A 508 -1.57 -24.00 -1.46
C ILE A 508 -1.75 -24.65 -2.84
N ASP A 509 -2.99 -24.87 -3.28
CA ASP A 509 -3.34 -25.72 -4.42
C ASP A 509 -4.20 -25.00 -5.48
N PRO A 510 -3.79 -23.80 -5.94
CA PRO A 510 -4.59 -23.03 -6.87
C PRO A 510 -4.79 -23.79 -8.18
N LYS A 511 -6.00 -23.68 -8.72
CA LYS A 511 -6.37 -24.28 -10.02
C LYS A 511 -6.89 -23.21 -10.98
N PRO A 512 -6.00 -22.46 -11.67
CA PRO A 512 -6.38 -21.29 -12.48
C PRO A 512 -7.42 -21.51 -13.57
N ASN A 513 -7.58 -22.75 -14.05
CA ASN A 513 -8.58 -23.11 -15.06
C ASN A 513 -9.95 -23.45 -14.46
N ASP A 514 -10.09 -23.39 -13.14
CA ASP A 514 -11.31 -23.61 -12.38
C ASP A 514 -11.80 -22.26 -11.83
N VAL A 515 -13.10 -22.00 -11.95
CA VAL A 515 -13.69 -20.73 -11.50
C VAL A 515 -13.58 -20.58 -9.98
N GLU A 516 -13.61 -21.69 -9.25
CA GLU A 516 -13.41 -21.70 -7.79
C GLU A 516 -11.91 -21.67 -7.40
N ASN A 517 -11.02 -21.80 -8.39
CA ASN A 517 -9.56 -21.79 -8.25
C ASN A 517 -8.98 -22.75 -7.19
N ASN A 518 -9.61 -23.89 -6.90
CA ASN A 518 -9.15 -24.83 -5.86
C ASN A 518 -9.09 -26.27 -6.39
N THR A 519 -8.12 -27.08 -5.93
CA THR A 519 -7.90 -28.45 -6.43
C THR A 519 -8.58 -29.51 -5.57
N TYR A 520 -8.48 -29.41 -4.24
CA TYR A 520 -8.91 -30.47 -3.32
C TYR A 520 -10.30 -30.28 -2.69
N THR A 521 -10.88 -29.09 -2.82
CA THR A 521 -12.21 -28.78 -2.27
C THR A 521 -13.19 -28.32 -3.33
N TYR A 522 -14.49 -28.51 -3.06
CA TYR A 522 -15.55 -28.08 -3.98
C TYR A 522 -15.81 -26.56 -3.89
N TYR A 523 -15.65 -25.98 -2.70
CA TYR A 523 -15.77 -24.53 -2.47
C TYR A 523 -14.39 -23.98 -2.16
N PRO A 524 -14.06 -22.74 -2.56
CA PRO A 524 -12.78 -22.13 -2.27
C PRO A 524 -12.44 -22.25 -0.78
N PHE A 525 -11.30 -22.86 -0.50
CA PHE A 525 -10.74 -22.98 0.84
C PHE A 525 -9.36 -22.33 0.81
N GLN A 526 -9.08 -21.49 1.81
CA GLN A 526 -7.80 -20.81 1.93
C GLN A 526 -7.11 -21.38 3.16
N GLU A 527 -5.96 -22.03 2.97
CA GLU A 527 -5.26 -22.72 4.04
C GLU A 527 -4.59 -21.72 4.98
N ASN A 528 -3.99 -20.65 4.44
CA ASN A 528 -3.19 -19.70 5.20
C ASN A 528 -3.81 -18.31 5.22
N ALA A 529 -3.72 -17.61 6.36
CA ALA A 529 -4.22 -16.25 6.46
C ALA A 529 -3.29 -15.29 5.70
N VAL A 530 -3.83 -14.46 4.81
CA VAL A 530 -3.06 -13.45 4.07
C VAL A 530 -3.55 -12.03 4.38
N GLY A 531 -2.62 -11.09 4.52
CA GLY A 531 -2.95 -9.67 4.65
C GLY A 531 -1.86 -8.78 4.08
N ARG A 532 -2.24 -7.75 3.31
CA ARG A 532 -1.31 -6.71 2.85
C ARG A 532 -1.30 -5.54 3.82
N ILE A 533 -0.11 -5.11 4.21
CA ILE A 533 0.10 -3.91 5.01
C ILE A 533 0.33 -2.74 4.06
N THR A 534 -0.59 -1.77 4.09
CA THR A 534 -0.60 -0.62 3.18
C THR A 534 -0.57 0.72 3.92
N GLY A 535 -0.07 1.73 3.23
CA GLY A 535 0.03 3.14 3.65
C GLY A 535 0.53 3.97 2.47
N TYR A 536 0.63 5.30 2.61
CA TYR A 536 1.21 6.12 1.52
C TYR A 536 2.70 5.82 1.29
N ASP A 537 3.43 5.49 2.36
CA ASP A 537 4.83 5.11 2.37
C ASP A 537 5.18 4.38 3.68
N ALA A 538 6.47 4.15 3.92
CA ALA A 538 6.97 3.53 5.15
C ALA A 538 6.62 4.29 6.42
N GLU A 539 6.40 5.60 6.37
CA GLU A 539 6.06 6.42 7.54
C GLU A 539 4.68 6.02 8.07
N ASP A 540 3.67 5.95 7.19
CA ASP A 540 2.33 5.46 7.57
C ASP A 540 2.31 3.99 7.95
N CYS A 541 3.04 3.14 7.20
CA CYS A 541 3.13 1.72 7.50
C CYS A 541 3.78 1.47 8.87
N SER A 542 4.81 2.24 9.25
CA SER A 542 5.45 2.11 10.55
C SER A 542 4.48 2.40 11.70
N ALA A 543 3.60 3.41 11.56
CA ALA A 543 2.57 3.71 12.54
C ALA A 543 1.48 2.63 12.58
N LEU A 544 1.13 2.04 11.43
CA LEU A 544 0.20 0.90 11.32
C LEU A 544 0.74 -0.35 12.03
N ILE A 545 2.02 -0.65 11.87
CA ILE A 545 2.67 -1.77 12.57
C ILE A 545 2.73 -1.47 14.07
N ALA A 546 3.23 -0.30 14.46
CA ALA A 546 3.38 0.08 15.86
C ALA A 546 2.04 0.05 16.61
N ARG A 547 0.96 0.59 16.02
CA ARG A 547 -0.37 0.52 16.66
C ARG A 547 -0.91 -0.91 16.80
N THR A 548 -0.44 -1.84 15.97
CA THR A 548 -0.82 -3.26 16.01
C THR A 548 -0.05 -3.98 17.11
N VAL A 549 1.29 -3.80 17.14
CA VAL A 549 2.17 -4.32 18.20
C VAL A 549 1.72 -3.86 19.58
N PHE A 550 1.41 -2.57 19.74
CA PHE A 550 1.00 -1.98 21.01
C PHE A 550 -0.53 -1.85 21.15
N TYR A 551 -1.31 -2.60 20.36
CA TYR A 551 -2.77 -2.46 20.33
C TYR A 551 -3.38 -2.60 21.72
N ASN A 552 -2.94 -3.57 22.50
CA ASN A 552 -3.47 -3.84 23.84
C ASN A 552 -3.24 -2.68 24.83
N GLU A 553 -2.14 -1.95 24.70
CA GLU A 553 -1.85 -0.77 25.53
C GLU A 553 -2.67 0.45 25.10
N ILE A 554 -2.82 0.62 23.78
CA ILE A 554 -3.58 1.73 23.19
C ILE A 554 -5.08 1.56 23.46
N ILE A 555 -5.63 0.37 23.20
CA ILE A 555 -7.07 0.10 23.26
C ILE A 555 -7.64 0.24 24.67
N GLN A 556 -6.83 0.04 25.72
CA GLN A 556 -7.24 0.23 27.10
C GLN A 556 -7.54 1.69 27.44
N GLN A 557 -6.85 2.64 26.79
CA GLN A 557 -7.03 4.08 27.01
C GLN A 557 -8.33 4.60 26.39
N LEU A 558 -8.95 3.85 25.48
CA LEU A 558 -10.14 4.26 24.73
C LEU A 558 -11.47 4.01 25.47
N GLY A 559 -11.43 3.45 26.68
CA GLY A 559 -12.61 3.32 27.54
C GLY A 559 -13.77 2.58 26.88
N GLU A 560 -15.00 3.08 27.04
CA GLU A 560 -16.22 2.49 26.45
C GLU A 560 -16.34 2.72 24.94
N TRP A 561 -15.62 3.68 24.36
CA TRP A 561 -15.69 3.97 22.92
C TRP A 561 -15.33 2.73 22.08
N LYS A 562 -14.36 1.94 22.56
CA LYS A 562 -13.92 0.71 21.88
C LYS A 562 -15.02 -0.35 21.71
N ASN A 563 -16.06 -0.28 22.54
CA ASN A 563 -17.16 -1.23 22.58
C ASN A 563 -18.28 -0.86 21.59
N ASN A 564 -18.13 0.22 20.82
CA ASN A 564 -19.16 0.67 19.88
C ASN A 564 -18.84 0.21 18.45
N ALA A 565 -19.89 -0.16 17.71
CA ALA A 565 -19.81 -0.46 16.29
C ALA A 565 -20.92 0.28 15.51
N THR A 566 -20.72 0.48 14.21
CA THR A 566 -21.78 1.01 13.34
C THR A 566 -21.95 0.14 12.09
N VAL A 567 -23.20 -0.08 11.70
CA VAL A 567 -23.58 -0.74 10.44
C VAL A 567 -24.40 0.24 9.60
N GLN A 568 -23.86 0.60 8.43
CA GLN A 568 -24.43 1.62 7.54
C GLN A 568 -24.59 1.02 6.15
N THR A 569 -25.81 1.08 5.60
CA THR A 569 -26.12 0.42 4.32
C THR A 569 -26.92 1.33 3.41
N GLY A 570 -26.46 1.51 2.19
CA GLY A 570 -27.12 2.24 1.12
C GLY A 570 -27.75 1.28 0.12
N ALA A 571 -27.99 1.78 -1.09
CA ALA A 571 -28.78 1.07 -2.09
C ALA A 571 -27.97 0.51 -3.27
N GLY A 572 -26.67 0.30 -3.08
CA GLY A 572 -25.75 -0.18 -4.12
C GLY A 572 -26.03 -1.61 -4.62
N LEU A 573 -26.92 -2.38 -3.98
CA LEU A 573 -27.28 -3.76 -4.36
C LEU A 573 -28.75 -3.92 -4.79
N GLU A 574 -29.50 -2.82 -4.81
CA GLU A 574 -30.95 -2.86 -4.96
C GLU A 574 -31.29 -2.91 -6.46
N PHE A 575 -31.26 -4.09 -7.08
CA PHE A 575 -31.58 -4.29 -8.50
C PHE A 575 -32.65 -5.37 -8.71
N GLN A 576 -33.55 -5.13 -9.67
CA GLN A 576 -34.55 -6.13 -10.05
C GLN A 576 -34.92 -6.00 -11.54
N TRP A 577 -35.18 -7.14 -12.18
CA TRP A 577 -35.80 -7.14 -13.50
C TRP A 577 -37.28 -6.82 -13.38
N ILE A 578 -37.64 -5.56 -13.62
CA ILE A 578 -39.03 -5.10 -13.53
C ILE A 578 -39.71 -5.29 -14.88
N PRO A 579 -40.80 -6.08 -14.96
CA PRO A 579 -41.54 -6.26 -16.20
C PRO A 579 -41.93 -4.92 -16.82
N LEU A 580 -41.79 -4.82 -18.15
CA LEU A 580 -42.02 -3.62 -18.97
C LEU A 580 -41.01 -2.48 -18.75
N ILE A 581 -40.68 -2.13 -17.51
CA ILE A 581 -39.76 -1.01 -17.21
C ILE A 581 -38.33 -1.34 -17.66
N THR A 582 -37.79 -2.47 -17.21
CA THR A 582 -36.41 -2.85 -17.55
C THR A 582 -36.21 -3.00 -19.07
N PRO A 583 -37.10 -3.68 -19.82
CA PRO A 583 -37.02 -3.71 -21.29
C PRO A 583 -37.08 -2.32 -21.95
N LEU A 584 -37.91 -1.40 -21.44
CA LEU A 584 -38.02 -0.05 -22.00
C LEU A 584 -36.75 0.77 -21.75
N THR A 585 -36.19 0.70 -20.54
CA THR A 585 -34.91 1.36 -20.23
C THR A 585 -33.80 0.79 -21.11
N ASN A 586 -33.69 -0.54 -21.20
CA ASN A 586 -32.72 -1.21 -22.06
C ASN A 586 -32.87 -0.86 -23.55
N MET A 587 -34.10 -0.65 -24.03
CA MET A 587 -34.34 -0.14 -25.39
C MET A 587 -33.87 1.32 -25.59
N LEU A 588 -33.91 2.16 -24.55
CA LEU A 588 -33.49 3.55 -24.60
C LEU A 588 -31.97 3.70 -24.46
N THR A 589 -31.33 2.81 -23.70
CA THR A 589 -29.91 2.89 -23.32
C THR A 589 -29.02 1.99 -24.16
N GLY A 590 -29.60 1.01 -24.86
CA GLY A 590 -28.86 -0.04 -25.57
C GLY A 590 -28.26 -1.11 -24.64
N GLY A 591 -28.59 -1.08 -23.34
CA GLY A 591 -28.07 -2.03 -22.33
C GLY A 591 -28.93 -3.29 -22.15
N HIS A 592 -28.46 -4.20 -21.31
CA HIS A 592 -29.18 -5.42 -20.90
C HIS A 592 -29.22 -5.61 -19.37
N GLU A 593 -29.22 -4.51 -18.63
CA GLU A 593 -29.05 -4.53 -17.18
C GLU A 593 -30.39 -4.56 -16.43
N PRO A 594 -30.42 -5.11 -15.20
CA PRO A 594 -31.57 -4.98 -14.30
C PRO A 594 -31.77 -3.52 -13.85
N THR A 595 -33.01 -3.16 -13.54
CA THR A 595 -33.31 -1.79 -13.09
C THR A 595 -33.07 -1.66 -11.60
N LYS A 596 -32.43 -0.57 -11.18
CA LYS A 596 -32.29 -0.24 -9.76
C LYS A 596 -33.65 -0.08 -9.09
N TRP A 597 -33.93 -0.89 -8.06
CA TRP A 597 -35.25 -1.07 -7.49
C TRP A 597 -35.17 -1.49 -6.01
N PRO A 598 -36.02 -0.97 -5.09
CA PRO A 598 -35.93 -1.27 -3.66
C PRO A 598 -36.46 -2.68 -3.36
N THR A 599 -35.61 -3.68 -3.46
CA THR A 599 -35.85 -5.07 -3.07
C THR A 599 -35.86 -5.26 -1.55
N GLY A 600 -35.17 -4.38 -0.80
CA GLY A 600 -34.99 -4.44 0.65
C GLY A 600 -33.79 -5.29 1.10
N GLU A 601 -32.99 -5.77 0.16
CA GLU A 601 -31.81 -6.60 0.40
C GLU A 601 -30.80 -5.93 1.35
N SER A 602 -30.44 -4.67 1.05
CA SER A 602 -29.52 -3.87 1.86
C SER A 602 -29.99 -3.69 3.31
N PHE A 603 -31.30 -3.56 3.52
CA PHE A 603 -31.90 -3.47 4.85
C PHE A 603 -31.76 -4.78 5.63
N PHE A 604 -31.99 -5.92 4.99
CA PHE A 604 -31.82 -7.23 5.64
C PHE A 604 -30.37 -7.54 5.97
N ILE A 605 -29.43 -7.18 5.09
CA ILE A 605 -27.99 -7.26 5.35
C ILE A 605 -27.63 -6.42 6.58
N ASN A 606 -28.13 -5.19 6.67
CA ASN A 606 -27.91 -4.32 7.82
C ASN A 606 -28.37 -4.97 9.13
N LEU A 607 -29.60 -5.46 9.16
CA LEU A 607 -30.18 -6.11 10.34
C LEU A 607 -29.37 -7.33 10.77
N ARG A 608 -28.93 -8.14 9.80
CA ARG A 608 -28.17 -9.36 10.07
C ARG A 608 -26.80 -9.03 10.65
N LEU A 609 -26.03 -8.15 9.99
CA LEU A 609 -24.69 -7.78 10.42
C LEU A 609 -24.71 -7.12 11.79
N ALA A 610 -25.67 -6.22 12.03
CA ALA A 610 -25.79 -5.59 13.33
C ALA A 610 -26.13 -6.60 14.43
N SER A 611 -27.02 -7.55 14.17
CA SER A 611 -27.32 -8.62 15.14
C SER A 611 -26.07 -9.46 15.44
N ASP A 612 -25.23 -9.74 14.46
CA ASP A 612 -24.01 -10.51 14.66
C ASP A 612 -22.95 -9.70 15.41
N MET A 613 -22.81 -8.40 15.15
CA MET A 613 -21.95 -7.50 15.94
C MET A 613 -22.45 -7.33 17.39
N GLU A 614 -23.75 -7.22 17.62
CA GLU A 614 -24.36 -7.17 18.97
C GLU A 614 -24.05 -8.46 19.75
N LYS A 615 -24.18 -9.63 19.11
CA LYS A 615 -23.78 -10.92 19.71
C LYS A 615 -22.28 -10.99 20.01
N GLY A 616 -21.47 -10.31 19.21
CA GLY A 616 -20.03 -10.13 19.43
C GLY A 616 -19.70 -9.20 20.60
N GLY A 617 -20.70 -8.58 21.24
CA GLY A 617 -20.52 -7.74 22.44
C GLY A 617 -20.42 -6.24 22.16
N PHE A 618 -20.68 -5.78 20.94
CA PHE A 618 -20.66 -4.36 20.60
C PHE A 618 -21.99 -3.65 20.88
N ASN A 619 -21.92 -2.38 21.26
CA ASN A 619 -23.03 -1.43 21.21
C ASN A 619 -23.19 -0.96 19.75
N VAL A 620 -24.19 -1.47 19.04
CA VAL A 620 -24.31 -1.24 17.60
C VAL A 620 -25.24 -0.08 17.26
N HIS A 621 -24.70 0.90 16.53
CA HIS A 621 -25.48 1.93 15.84
C HIS A 621 -25.81 1.47 14.41
N ARG A 622 -27.02 1.80 13.94
CA ARG A 622 -27.48 1.42 12.60
C ARG A 622 -28.06 2.59 11.85
N THR A 623 -27.76 2.67 10.56
CA THR A 623 -28.39 3.58 9.61
C THR A 623 -28.62 2.87 8.28
N HIS A 624 -29.62 3.34 7.52
CA HIS A 624 -29.93 2.82 6.19
C HIS A 624 -30.32 3.98 5.26
N LEU A 625 -29.84 3.97 4.01
CA LEU A 625 -30.05 5.00 2.97
C LEU A 625 -29.49 6.37 3.40
N LEU A 626 -30.25 7.46 3.21
CA LEU A 626 -29.82 8.84 3.50
C LEU A 626 -29.29 9.01 4.94
N PRO A 627 -29.92 8.45 6.00
CA PRO A 627 -29.33 8.44 7.33
C PRO A 627 -27.87 7.95 7.42
N SER A 628 -27.43 7.07 6.51
CA SER A 628 -26.06 6.54 6.44
C SER A 628 -25.04 7.51 5.86
N GLN A 629 -25.47 8.62 5.28
CA GLN A 629 -24.56 9.65 4.79
C GLN A 629 -23.63 10.14 5.90
N ARG A 630 -22.42 10.53 5.52
CA ARG A 630 -21.47 11.12 6.46
C ARG A 630 -22.02 12.42 7.04
N GLU A 631 -22.47 13.31 6.17
CA GLU A 631 -22.91 14.67 6.47
C GLU A 631 -24.25 14.94 5.77
N GLY A 632 -25.10 15.75 6.41
CA GLY A 632 -26.39 16.14 5.85
C GLY A 632 -26.42 17.64 5.60
N PHE A 633 -27.31 18.09 4.73
CA PHE A 633 -27.43 19.52 4.42
C PHE A 633 -27.87 20.36 5.62
N GLU A 634 -27.29 21.55 5.75
CA GLU A 634 -27.71 22.62 6.66
C GLU A 634 -27.83 23.93 5.87
N ASP A 635 -28.99 24.60 5.96
CA ASP A 635 -29.26 25.88 5.30
C ASP A 635 -28.92 25.89 3.80
N LEU A 636 -29.26 24.84 3.06
CA LEU A 636 -28.95 24.59 1.64
C LEU A 636 -29.25 25.78 0.73
N ALA A 637 -30.28 26.57 1.06
CA ALA A 637 -30.65 27.78 0.34
C ALA A 637 -29.54 28.88 0.33
N LYS A 638 -28.55 28.81 1.23
CA LYS A 638 -27.43 29.76 1.27
C LYS A 638 -26.32 29.42 0.27
N TYR A 639 -26.27 28.16 -0.17
CA TYR A 639 -25.18 27.63 -1.01
C TYR A 639 -25.54 27.53 -2.50
N THR A 640 -26.84 27.62 -2.83
CA THR A 640 -27.27 27.51 -4.23
C THR A 640 -28.54 28.33 -4.50
N SER A 641 -28.81 28.59 -5.77
CA SER A 641 -29.99 29.35 -6.19
C SER A 641 -31.26 28.50 -6.22
N ARG A 642 -32.43 29.14 -6.09
CA ARG A 642 -33.72 28.46 -6.31
C ARG A 642 -33.94 27.95 -7.74
N LEU A 643 -33.11 28.38 -8.69
CA LEU A 643 -33.11 27.85 -10.05
C LEU A 643 -32.44 26.47 -10.10
N ASN A 644 -31.40 26.26 -9.29
CA ASN A 644 -30.69 24.98 -9.17
C ASN A 644 -31.45 24.02 -8.23
N ILE A 645 -31.86 24.50 -7.05
CA ILE A 645 -32.66 23.72 -6.09
C ILE A 645 -33.94 24.49 -5.75
N PRO A 646 -35.10 24.14 -6.34
CA PRO A 646 -36.33 24.91 -6.10
C PRO A 646 -36.93 24.72 -4.69
N PHE A 647 -36.63 23.58 -4.04
CA PHE A 647 -37.19 23.21 -2.73
C PHE A 647 -36.10 22.80 -1.74
N PRO A 648 -35.18 23.71 -1.36
CA PRO A 648 -34.02 23.38 -0.51
C PRO A 648 -34.45 22.81 0.84
N ASN A 649 -35.47 23.41 1.47
CA ASN A 649 -35.99 22.94 2.76
C ASN A 649 -36.58 21.52 2.71
N PHE A 650 -37.07 21.06 1.54
CA PHE A 650 -37.55 19.68 1.39
C PHE A 650 -36.37 18.70 1.32
N ILE A 651 -35.29 19.09 0.64
CA ILE A 651 -34.06 18.31 0.59
C ILE A 651 -33.41 18.26 1.97
N GLU A 652 -33.35 19.37 2.71
CA GLU A 652 -32.93 19.37 4.11
C GLU A 652 -33.85 18.52 5.01
N PHE A 653 -35.15 18.50 4.74
CA PHE A 653 -36.09 17.69 5.51
C PHE A 653 -35.85 16.17 5.34
N ILE A 654 -35.28 15.72 4.22
CA ILE A 654 -35.03 14.28 3.95
C ILE A 654 -33.55 13.89 4.12
N SER A 655 -32.63 14.80 3.80
CA SER A 655 -31.17 14.59 3.72
C SER A 655 -30.37 15.62 4.54
N GLY A 656 -31.02 16.35 5.45
CA GLY A 656 -30.35 17.32 6.33
C GLY A 656 -29.75 16.71 7.60
N GLU A 657 -28.94 17.50 8.30
CA GLU A 657 -28.22 17.08 9.53
C GLU A 657 -29.12 16.47 10.62
N ARG A 658 -30.41 16.82 10.63
CA ARG A 658 -31.38 16.26 11.57
C ARG A 658 -31.59 14.76 11.36
N ASN A 659 -31.57 14.28 10.11
CA ASN A 659 -31.79 12.87 9.78
C ASN A 659 -30.50 12.10 9.54
N VAL A 660 -29.49 12.76 8.98
CA VAL A 660 -28.18 12.14 8.71
C VAL A 660 -27.46 11.87 10.04
N LYS A 661 -26.92 10.65 10.18
CA LYS A 661 -26.23 10.18 11.40
C LYS A 661 -24.96 9.39 11.11
N GLY A 662 -24.67 9.04 9.85
CA GLY A 662 -23.58 8.15 9.47
C GLY A 662 -22.22 8.61 9.99
N GLY A 663 -21.82 9.86 9.71
CA GLY A 663 -20.53 10.39 10.16
C GLY A 663 -20.39 10.44 11.68
N LYS A 664 -21.46 10.85 12.38
CA LYS A 664 -21.51 10.82 13.84
C LYS A 664 -21.32 9.40 14.39
N TYR A 665 -21.97 8.40 13.81
CA TYR A 665 -21.83 7.02 14.28
C TYR A 665 -20.45 6.43 13.96
N GLN A 666 -19.85 6.77 12.82
CA GLN A 666 -18.46 6.40 12.51
C GLN A 666 -17.49 6.95 13.55
N GLN A 667 -17.56 8.26 13.86
CA GLN A 667 -16.69 8.88 14.87
C GLN A 667 -16.84 8.26 16.28
N ASN A 668 -18.02 7.72 16.58
CA ASN A 668 -18.31 7.12 17.88
C ASN A 668 -18.14 5.59 17.92
N SER A 669 -17.61 4.98 16.86
CA SER A 669 -17.47 3.52 16.73
C SER A 669 -16.03 3.10 16.46
N ASN A 670 -15.61 2.01 17.10
CA ASN A 670 -14.33 1.35 16.88
C ASN A 670 -14.37 0.41 15.68
N LEU A 671 -15.52 -0.25 15.45
CA LEU A 671 -15.77 -1.08 14.29
C LEU A 671 -16.79 -0.40 13.37
N ILE A 672 -16.43 -0.21 12.10
CA ILE A 672 -17.25 0.48 11.12
C ILE A 672 -17.49 -0.48 9.96
N PHE A 673 -18.74 -0.89 9.79
CA PHE A 673 -19.20 -1.53 8.55
C PHE A 673 -20.02 -0.53 7.77
N VAL A 674 -19.55 -0.18 6.58
CA VAL A 674 -20.24 0.71 5.66
C VAL A 674 -20.32 0.03 4.31
N PHE A 675 -21.52 0.01 3.75
CA PHE A 675 -21.80 -0.59 2.47
C PHE A 675 -22.65 0.36 1.64
N ASN A 676 -22.01 1.12 0.75
CA ASN A 676 -22.59 2.22 -0.03
C ASN A 676 -21.84 2.33 -1.38
N HIS A 677 -22.28 3.24 -2.25
CA HIS A 677 -21.49 3.65 -3.42
C HIS A 677 -20.13 4.19 -3.01
N GLY A 678 -19.07 3.82 -3.74
CA GLY A 678 -17.67 3.82 -3.33
C GLY A 678 -16.96 5.18 -3.20
N ILE A 679 -17.57 6.19 -2.59
CA ILE A 679 -16.90 7.46 -2.27
C ILE A 679 -16.50 7.44 -0.78
N TYR A 680 -15.21 7.52 -0.47
CA TYR A 680 -14.67 7.40 0.91
C TYR A 680 -15.08 8.54 1.85
N PHE A 681 -15.55 9.68 1.31
CA PHE A 681 -16.19 10.71 2.13
C PHE A 681 -17.67 10.43 2.42
N LEU A 682 -18.27 9.38 1.85
CA LEU A 682 -19.60 8.87 2.16
C LEU A 682 -20.72 9.94 2.13
N TYR A 683 -20.58 10.96 1.30
CA TYR A 683 -21.65 11.93 1.03
C TYR A 683 -22.83 11.26 0.30
N GLU A 684 -22.60 10.10 -0.34
CA GLU A 684 -23.57 9.37 -1.17
C GLU A 684 -23.88 7.98 -0.59
N SER A 685 -24.73 7.92 0.44
CA SER A 685 -25.26 6.65 0.97
C SER A 685 -26.72 6.38 0.57
N GLY A 686 -27.34 7.30 -0.15
CA GLY A 686 -28.68 7.10 -0.70
C GLY A 686 -28.60 6.60 -2.13
N ASP A 687 -29.44 5.61 -2.48
CA ASP A 687 -30.22 5.69 -3.72
C ASP A 687 -31.35 4.65 -3.85
N VAL A 688 -32.58 5.00 -3.48
CA VAL A 688 -33.76 4.50 -4.20
C VAL A 688 -34.79 5.60 -4.47
N LEU A 689 -34.47 6.89 -4.25
CA LEU A 689 -35.37 8.03 -4.54
C LEU A 689 -34.67 9.38 -4.84
N LEU A 690 -33.35 9.52 -4.68
CA LEU A 690 -32.63 10.81 -4.61
C LEU A 690 -31.19 10.70 -5.14
N ASP A 691 -31.03 10.13 -6.33
CA ASP A 691 -29.72 10.07 -7.00
C ASP A 691 -29.06 11.46 -7.04
N SER A 692 -27.76 11.49 -6.76
CA SER A 692 -26.88 12.65 -6.95
C SER A 692 -27.46 14.00 -6.52
N ARG A 693 -27.90 14.14 -5.26
CA ARG A 693 -28.40 15.42 -4.72
C ARG A 693 -29.48 16.09 -5.61
N GLY A 694 -30.17 15.30 -6.42
CA GLY A 694 -31.13 15.75 -7.41
C GLY A 694 -32.53 15.97 -6.84
N PHE A 695 -33.42 16.55 -7.65
CA PHE A 695 -34.79 16.85 -7.23
C PHE A 695 -35.72 15.62 -7.37
N PRO A 696 -36.29 15.09 -6.28
CA PRO A 696 -36.98 13.78 -6.23
C PRO A 696 -38.05 13.50 -7.31
N PRO A 697 -38.91 14.46 -7.71
CA PRO A 697 -39.86 14.23 -8.81
C PRO A 697 -39.23 14.07 -10.20
N ILE A 698 -38.02 14.61 -10.41
CA ILE A 698 -37.31 14.62 -11.70
C ILE A 698 -36.26 13.50 -11.75
N THR A 699 -35.61 13.17 -10.63
CA THR A 699 -34.70 12.01 -10.51
C THR A 699 -35.41 10.67 -10.67
N TRP A 700 -36.75 10.63 -10.59
CA TRP A 700 -37.50 9.45 -11.03
C TRP A 700 -37.40 9.21 -12.53
N LEU A 701 -37.27 10.27 -13.33
CA LEU A 701 -37.16 10.16 -14.78
C LEU A 701 -35.74 9.81 -15.23
N SER A 702 -34.72 10.23 -14.48
CA SER A 702 -33.32 9.87 -14.77
C SER A 702 -33.06 8.38 -14.67
N ARG A 703 -33.94 7.60 -14.02
CA ARG A 703 -33.88 6.12 -13.97
C ARG A 703 -34.26 5.42 -15.27
N PHE A 704 -34.88 6.15 -16.19
CA PHE A 704 -35.19 5.66 -17.54
C PHE A 704 -34.07 5.97 -18.54
N LEU A 705 -33.09 6.76 -18.13
CA LEU A 705 -31.83 7.00 -18.82
C LEU A 705 -30.82 6.17 -18.03
N GLY A 706 -30.03 5.32 -18.68
CA GLY A 706 -29.13 4.40 -17.98
C GLY A 706 -28.00 5.14 -17.26
N PRO A 707 -27.00 4.43 -16.73
CA PRO A 707 -25.77 5.08 -16.32
C PRO A 707 -25.24 5.89 -17.52
N LEU A 708 -25.22 7.21 -17.36
CA LEU A 708 -24.44 8.12 -18.20
C LEU A 708 -23.14 8.39 -17.50
#